data_AF-A0A135LHM8-F1
#
_entry.id   AF-A0A135LHM8-F1
#
_cell.length_a   1.000
_cell.length_b   1.000
_cell.length_c   1.000
_cell.angle_alpha   90.00
_cell.angle_beta   90.00
_cell.angle_gamma   90.00
#
_symmetry.space_group_name_H-M   'P 1'
#
loop_
_entity.id
_entity.type
_entity.pdbx_description
1 polymer ?
#
loop_
_entity_poly.entity_id
_entity_poly.type
_entity_poly.pdbx_seq_one_letter_code
_entity_poly.pdbx_strand_id
1 'polypeptide(L)'
;MNQSKELKKRSVVSSFICSDEGEIKVALFRRSEKVATYQHHLAPISGSIESNETPSAAAWREITEETTLTERDLEVWRQGKPYTFCDPSVGRQWTIFPFLFRLKTCREGGRGEEGIQIDWEHEGWQWFSPDTVKDDEKFGGVPRLKESLRRVWFEGEMNERASKALISGLAELKADHQSGSHELTSIALKAFRDVIAQMSEDIDTKWWETARMAAWHLWKNGRESMGAATLNAFLGLLADMEEIVPQTLNGKVKLERLLALLDHHLSKRKEMPMRIKSSFATYLRCNFLPTSDTTPSRPLVILSFSASSTIRDSILEAFASLPISNLELRILESRPLCEGVTMASSILSAFQSRFPSSSDRHLKLTVYTDASAALASNGVDFVLLGADRISDSGAVCPSAKVLVLSELEKVAEPGADGNHSHEKNDPKELLSCWVDSGMKGIKALVEGTEMAGRDNINYTVEVKNIYFEWISANLIDAYICEEGTLYATAIQEKAQQVKQKADKYFVSFQMSKVFQSGIHTFNVLAKELTFEYVVHRPSKEKEDPHNLIVVQCPGWGLGSEYLENGLKALWEPEDSSTNASRYTVIFFHSRGTDGSSRPVGSQMSSMPDLASDLENLRHHLHLERYPVLLGHSNGGAIVLGYAEMYPSRVGKLVLLDHQLDAWDSMLVRKTDTDEDFTESVRGMWPLHFFHPQQYVPQLLRDIGDRKLSVWCYQAQGRCDKELLDPMQMVERLGDVQAETLIIFGRQDMICGTGIAERTAKDIQNARLITYGECGHFPWIEKREQTILDIRNFIQEAD
;
A
#
# COMPACT_ATOMS: atom_id res chain seq x y z
N MET A 1 19.12 -32.81 -8.90
CA MET A 1 17.72 -32.37 -9.07
C MET A 1 17.03 -32.39 -7.73
N ASN A 2 16.94 -31.25 -7.05
CA ASN A 2 15.99 -31.03 -5.96
C ASN A 2 14.97 -30.04 -6.50
N GLN A 3 13.78 -30.49 -6.88
CA GLN A 3 12.66 -29.60 -7.11
C GLN A 3 12.43 -28.82 -5.81
N SER A 4 12.56 -27.49 -5.84
CA SER A 4 12.16 -26.65 -4.72
C SER A 4 10.67 -26.89 -4.48
N LYS A 5 10.33 -27.59 -3.39
CA LYS A 5 8.93 -27.78 -3.00
C LYS A 5 8.28 -26.41 -2.83
N GLU A 6 7.23 -26.16 -3.59
CA GLU A 6 6.43 -24.95 -3.48
C GLU A 6 5.91 -24.80 -2.04
N LEU A 7 6.18 -23.65 -1.41
CA LEU A 7 5.78 -23.39 -0.03
C LEU A 7 4.26 -23.19 0.04
N LYS A 8 3.60 -23.88 0.98
CA LYS A 8 2.16 -23.73 1.18
C LYS A 8 1.87 -22.38 1.85
N LYS A 9 1.18 -21.48 1.15
CA LYS A 9 0.73 -20.19 1.69
C LYS A 9 -0.39 -20.38 2.73
N ARG A 10 -0.25 -19.76 3.89
CA ARG A 10 -1.20 -19.82 5.01
C ARG A 10 -1.34 -18.47 5.68
N SER A 11 -2.57 -17.98 5.78
CA SER A 11 -2.92 -16.80 6.58
C SER A 11 -3.39 -17.24 7.96
N VAL A 12 -2.83 -16.64 9.00
CA VAL A 12 -3.13 -16.99 10.39
C VAL A 12 -3.29 -15.74 11.24
N VAL A 13 -4.12 -15.83 12.27
CA VAL A 13 -4.19 -14.82 13.34
C VAL A 13 -3.18 -15.15 14.42
N SER A 14 -2.68 -14.11 15.09
CA SER A 14 -1.87 -14.24 16.30
C SER A 14 -2.43 -13.31 17.36
N SER A 15 -3.22 -13.87 18.26
CA SER A 15 -4.02 -13.17 19.25
C SER A 15 -3.35 -13.24 20.63
N PHE A 16 -2.74 -12.13 21.03
CA PHE A 16 -2.18 -11.97 22.37
C PHE A 16 -3.30 -11.60 23.35
N ILE A 17 -3.26 -12.16 24.55
CA ILE A 17 -4.10 -11.73 25.67
C ILE A 17 -3.19 -11.02 26.67
N CYS A 18 -3.57 -9.83 27.11
CA CYS A 18 -2.84 -9.09 28.13
C CYS A 18 -3.69 -8.77 29.35
N SER A 19 -3.02 -8.70 30.49
CA SER A 19 -3.55 -8.11 31.71
C SER A 19 -2.87 -6.76 31.95
N ASP A 20 -3.67 -5.74 32.25
CA ASP A 20 -3.24 -4.40 32.66
C ASP A 20 -3.39 -4.17 34.17
N GLU A 21 -3.70 -5.22 34.94
CA GLU A 21 -3.68 -5.16 36.41
C GLU A 21 -2.24 -5.07 36.94
N GLY A 22 -1.77 -3.83 37.17
CA GLY A 22 -0.42 -3.55 37.66
C GLY A 22 0.58 -3.35 36.52
N GLU A 23 1.64 -4.14 36.48
CA GLU A 23 2.55 -4.16 35.31
C GLU A 23 1.92 -4.96 34.18
N ILE A 24 1.98 -4.42 32.96
CA ILE A 24 1.43 -5.11 31.78
C ILE A 24 2.14 -6.45 31.57
N LYS A 25 1.34 -7.49 31.39
CA LYS A 25 1.78 -8.85 31.07
C LYS A 25 1.02 -9.39 29.87
N VAL A 26 1.68 -10.24 29.10
CA VAL A 26 1.10 -10.97 27.96
C VAL A 26 1.12 -12.47 28.23
N ALA A 27 -0.01 -13.14 27.98
CA ALA A 27 -0.11 -14.57 28.10
C ALA A 27 0.50 -15.24 26.87
N LEU A 28 1.39 -16.21 27.10
CA LEU A 28 1.91 -17.09 26.06
C LEU A 28 1.57 -18.54 26.42
N PHE A 29 1.15 -19.27 25.40
CA PHE A 29 0.64 -20.64 25.48
C PHE A 29 1.67 -21.59 24.89
N ARG A 30 1.98 -22.65 25.61
CA ARG A 30 2.89 -23.70 25.15
C ARG A 30 2.10 -24.67 24.31
N ARG A 31 2.44 -24.72 23.01
CA ARG A 31 1.78 -25.59 22.03
C ARG A 31 2.02 -27.06 22.37
N SER A 32 0.98 -27.90 22.29
CA SER A 32 1.07 -29.32 22.60
C SER A 32 1.76 -30.13 21.48
N GLU A 33 2.04 -31.40 21.72
CA GLU A 33 2.55 -32.33 20.70
C GLU A 33 1.52 -32.68 19.60
N LYS A 34 0.24 -32.37 19.81
CA LYS A 34 -0.86 -32.76 18.92
C LYS A 34 -1.02 -31.83 17.73
N VAL A 35 -0.48 -30.61 17.81
CA VAL A 35 -0.57 -29.62 16.72
C VAL A 35 0.43 -29.93 15.60
N ALA A 36 0.11 -29.51 14.38
CA ALA A 36 0.90 -29.87 13.19
C ALA A 36 2.23 -29.11 13.03
N THR A 37 2.39 -27.94 13.65
CA THR A 37 3.59 -27.09 13.51
C THR A 37 3.97 -26.44 14.83
N TYR A 38 5.28 -26.26 15.04
CA TYR A 38 5.88 -25.60 16.22
C TYR A 38 5.45 -26.21 17.55
N GLN A 39 5.45 -27.54 17.65
CA GLN A 39 5.16 -28.27 18.87
C GLN A 39 6.09 -27.81 20.02
N HIS A 40 5.56 -27.71 21.24
CA HIS A 40 6.24 -27.28 22.46
C HIS A 40 6.77 -25.83 22.50
N HIS A 41 6.56 -25.05 21.43
CA HIS A 41 6.94 -23.64 21.40
C HIS A 41 5.91 -22.76 22.10
N LEU A 42 6.36 -21.64 22.66
CA LEU A 42 5.48 -20.59 23.18
C LEU A 42 4.87 -19.77 22.03
N ALA A 43 3.56 -19.55 22.08
CA ALA A 43 2.81 -18.83 21.06
C ALA A 43 1.70 -17.97 21.69
N PRO A 44 1.22 -16.92 21.00
CA PRO A 44 -0.13 -16.40 21.25
C PRO A 44 -1.16 -17.43 20.76
N ILE A 45 -2.44 -17.19 21.09
CA ILE A 45 -3.55 -17.95 20.49
C ILE A 45 -3.50 -17.75 18.98
N SER A 46 -3.47 -18.84 18.21
CA SER A 46 -3.08 -18.78 16.81
C SER A 46 -3.78 -19.83 15.97
N GLY A 47 -4.57 -19.39 15.00
CA GLY A 47 -5.15 -20.31 14.03
C GLY A 47 -5.40 -19.71 12.66
N SER A 48 -5.93 -20.55 11.78
CA SER A 48 -5.97 -20.27 10.33
C SER A 48 -7.17 -19.42 9.97
N ILE A 49 -6.98 -18.48 9.04
CA ILE A 49 -8.09 -17.70 8.49
C ILE A 49 -8.75 -18.52 7.38
N GLU A 50 -10.04 -18.78 7.51
CA GLU A 50 -10.83 -19.49 6.50
C GLU A 50 -11.16 -18.59 5.30
N SER A 51 -11.46 -19.20 4.15
CA SER A 51 -11.61 -18.49 2.86
C SER A 51 -12.68 -17.39 2.83
N ASN A 52 -13.69 -17.48 3.71
CA ASN A 52 -14.82 -16.56 3.78
C ASN A 52 -14.86 -15.78 5.10
N GLU A 53 -13.78 -15.83 5.89
CA GLU A 53 -13.72 -15.26 7.24
C GLU A 53 -12.81 -14.02 7.26
N THR A 54 -13.21 -12.99 8.02
CA THR A 54 -12.34 -11.83 8.24
C THR A 54 -11.28 -12.17 9.30
N PRO A 55 -10.09 -11.54 9.28
CA PRO A 55 -9.08 -11.77 10.32
C PRO A 55 -9.58 -11.53 11.75
N SER A 56 -10.49 -10.57 11.95
CA SER A 56 -11.07 -10.32 13.28
C SER A 56 -12.03 -11.42 13.72
N ALA A 57 -12.83 -11.97 12.80
CA ALA A 57 -13.71 -13.09 13.09
C ALA A 57 -12.90 -14.35 13.44
N ALA A 58 -11.85 -14.62 12.67
CA ALA A 58 -10.90 -15.70 12.97
C ALA A 58 -10.25 -15.50 14.36
N ALA A 59 -9.80 -14.28 14.69
CA ALA A 59 -9.20 -14.00 15.99
C ALA A 59 -10.14 -14.30 17.17
N TRP A 60 -11.43 -13.96 17.06
CA TRP A 60 -12.42 -14.27 18.08
C TRP A 60 -12.73 -15.77 18.14
N ARG A 61 -12.89 -16.44 16.99
CA ARG A 61 -13.14 -17.88 16.92
C ARG A 61 -12.02 -18.67 17.60
N GLU A 62 -10.77 -18.42 17.21
CA GLU A 62 -9.61 -19.13 17.77
C GLU A 62 -9.45 -18.84 19.28
N ILE A 63 -9.69 -17.61 19.74
CA ILE A 63 -9.71 -17.31 21.19
C ILE A 63 -10.77 -18.12 21.92
N THR A 64 -12.00 -18.14 21.40
CA THR A 64 -13.10 -18.85 22.06
C THR A 64 -12.87 -20.36 22.06
N GLU A 65 -12.36 -20.92 20.96
CA GLU A 65 -12.02 -22.34 20.84
C GLU A 65 -10.86 -22.73 21.75
N GLU A 66 -9.76 -21.99 21.74
CA GLU A 66 -8.52 -22.35 22.45
C GLU A 66 -8.53 -21.93 23.94
N THR A 67 -9.41 -21.01 24.38
CA THR A 67 -9.39 -20.47 25.77
C THR A 67 -10.75 -20.40 26.47
N THR A 68 -11.86 -20.66 25.78
CA THR A 68 -13.25 -20.43 26.24
C THR A 68 -13.64 -18.98 26.52
N LEU A 69 -12.72 -18.02 26.30
CA LEU A 69 -12.99 -16.60 26.51
C LEU A 69 -13.88 -16.03 25.40
N THR A 70 -14.72 -15.07 25.78
CA THR A 70 -15.69 -14.43 24.87
C THR A 70 -15.61 -12.91 24.96
N GLU A 71 -16.43 -12.17 24.20
CA GLU A 71 -16.55 -10.70 24.29
C GLU A 71 -16.93 -10.20 25.70
N ARG A 72 -17.49 -11.07 26.55
CA ARG A 72 -17.73 -10.78 27.97
C ARG A 72 -16.41 -10.65 28.74
N ASP A 73 -15.42 -11.47 28.41
CA ASP A 73 -14.16 -11.59 29.16
C ASP A 73 -13.05 -10.73 28.57
N LEU A 74 -13.12 -10.43 27.27
CA LEU A 74 -12.08 -9.72 26.53
C LEU A 74 -12.64 -8.49 25.82
N GLU A 75 -11.76 -7.55 25.50
CA GLU A 75 -11.99 -6.53 24.48
C GLU A 75 -10.79 -6.46 23.53
N VAL A 76 -11.04 -6.17 22.24
CA VAL A 76 -9.97 -5.91 21.29
C VAL A 76 -9.29 -4.60 21.68
N TRP A 77 -8.03 -4.68 22.08
CA TRP A 77 -7.28 -3.50 22.51
C TRP A 77 -6.46 -2.89 21.38
N ARG A 78 -5.77 -3.73 20.61
CA ARG A 78 -5.00 -3.34 19.43
C ARG A 78 -5.11 -4.38 18.31
N GLN A 79 -5.21 -3.89 17.09
CA GLN A 79 -4.87 -4.63 15.89
C GLN A 79 -3.48 -4.21 15.43
N GLY A 80 -2.65 -5.20 15.10
CA GLY A 80 -1.32 -5.01 14.60
C GLY A 80 -1.24 -5.17 13.09
N LYS A 81 -0.20 -4.58 12.51
CA LYS A 81 -0.06 -4.59 11.08
C LYS A 81 0.31 -5.99 10.54
N PRO A 82 -0.37 -6.53 9.51
CA PRO A 82 -0.03 -7.85 8.97
C PRO A 82 1.37 -7.91 8.36
N TYR A 83 1.98 -9.09 8.34
CA TYR A 83 3.27 -9.35 7.70
C TYR A 83 3.41 -10.79 7.22
N THR A 84 4.35 -11.01 6.29
CA THR A 84 4.55 -12.32 5.66
C THR A 84 5.99 -12.79 5.77
N PHE A 85 6.19 -14.07 6.12
CA PHE A 85 7.51 -14.71 6.12
C PHE A 85 7.46 -16.16 5.64
N CYS A 86 8.58 -16.63 5.09
CA CYS A 86 8.74 -18.01 4.64
C CYS A 86 9.45 -18.81 5.74
N ASP A 87 8.97 -20.01 5.97
CA ASP A 87 9.61 -20.99 6.83
C ASP A 87 9.75 -22.32 6.07
N PRO A 88 10.89 -22.52 5.40
CA PRO A 88 11.17 -23.75 4.66
C PRO A 88 11.20 -24.99 5.57
N SER A 89 11.48 -24.85 6.87
CA SER A 89 11.58 -25.99 7.79
C SER A 89 10.25 -26.72 7.98
N VAL A 90 9.14 -25.99 7.87
CA VAL A 90 7.78 -26.53 7.90
C VAL A 90 7.08 -26.49 6.54
N GLY A 91 7.81 -26.08 5.48
CA GLY A 91 7.30 -26.01 4.10
C GLY A 91 6.18 -24.99 3.90
N ARG A 92 6.18 -23.86 4.64
CA ARG A 92 5.09 -22.88 4.63
C ARG A 92 5.56 -21.45 4.37
N GLN A 93 4.66 -20.65 3.81
CA GLN A 93 4.74 -19.20 3.81
C GLN A 93 3.57 -18.67 4.63
N TRP A 94 3.89 -17.98 5.73
CA TRP A 94 2.92 -17.46 6.68
C TRP A 94 2.60 -16.00 6.40
N THR A 95 1.32 -15.64 6.44
CA THR A 95 0.84 -14.27 6.56
C THR A 95 0.17 -14.13 7.92
N ILE A 96 0.81 -13.39 8.83
CA ILE A 96 0.36 -13.23 10.21
C ILE A 96 -0.51 -11.97 10.32
N PHE A 97 -1.64 -12.08 11.02
CA PHE A 97 -2.54 -10.99 11.40
C PHE A 97 -2.52 -10.85 12.94
N PRO A 98 -1.70 -9.94 13.50
CA PRO A 98 -1.56 -9.78 14.94
C PRO A 98 -2.75 -9.04 15.58
N PHE A 99 -3.20 -9.52 16.75
CA PHE A 99 -4.20 -8.87 17.60
C PHE A 99 -3.75 -8.89 19.06
N LEU A 100 -4.19 -7.90 19.84
CA LEU A 100 -4.03 -7.83 21.29
C LEU A 100 -5.38 -7.59 21.93
N PHE A 101 -5.73 -8.48 22.85
CA PHE A 101 -6.97 -8.45 23.62
C PHE A 101 -6.65 -8.11 25.07
N ARG A 102 -7.38 -7.15 25.64
CA ARG A 102 -7.31 -6.83 27.07
C ARG A 102 -8.28 -7.73 27.83
N LEU A 103 -7.77 -8.37 28.88
CA LEU A 103 -8.55 -9.18 29.79
C LEU A 103 -9.33 -8.30 30.76
N LYS A 104 -10.66 -8.40 30.72
CA LYS A 104 -11.56 -7.69 31.63
C LYS A 104 -11.50 -8.31 33.02
N THR A 105 -11.42 -7.45 34.02
CA THR A 105 -11.45 -7.86 35.42
C THR A 105 -12.86 -8.32 35.84
N CYS A 106 -12.97 -9.01 36.97
CA CYS A 106 -14.28 -9.35 37.56
C CYS A 106 -15.14 -8.12 37.87
N ARG A 107 -14.51 -6.94 38.07
CA ARG A 107 -15.22 -5.67 38.32
C ARG A 107 -15.85 -5.11 37.04
N GLU A 108 -15.28 -5.43 35.88
CA GLU A 108 -15.78 -5.04 34.56
C GLU A 108 -16.75 -6.07 33.96
N GLY A 109 -17.08 -7.13 34.71
CA GLY A 109 -18.04 -8.17 34.31
C GLY A 109 -17.42 -9.38 33.61
N GLY A 110 -16.10 -9.38 33.38
CA GLY A 110 -15.34 -10.53 32.86
C GLY A 110 -15.07 -11.58 33.93
N ARG A 111 -14.58 -12.76 33.52
CA ARG A 111 -14.14 -13.81 34.45
C ARG A 111 -12.70 -13.66 34.94
N GLY A 112 -11.94 -12.68 34.45
CA GLY A 112 -10.52 -12.51 34.77
C GLY A 112 -9.67 -13.73 34.41
N GLU A 113 -8.53 -13.88 35.09
CA GLU A 113 -7.58 -14.98 34.83
C GLU A 113 -8.20 -16.37 35.04
N GLU A 114 -9.13 -16.49 36.00
CA GLU A 114 -9.86 -17.75 36.28
C GLU A 114 -10.74 -18.22 35.10
N GLY A 115 -11.02 -17.32 34.15
CA GLY A 115 -11.77 -17.64 32.93
C GLY A 115 -10.95 -18.36 31.85
N ILE A 116 -9.61 -18.37 31.94
CA ILE A 116 -8.74 -18.95 30.91
C ILE A 116 -8.72 -20.48 31.06
N GLN A 117 -9.42 -21.17 30.16
CA GLN A 117 -9.45 -22.63 30.10
C GLN A 117 -8.93 -23.09 28.74
N ILE A 118 -7.72 -23.64 28.73
CA ILE A 118 -7.07 -24.07 27.48
C ILE A 118 -7.63 -25.39 26.98
N ASP A 119 -7.63 -25.57 25.65
CA ASP A 119 -8.04 -26.81 25.00
C ASP A 119 -6.83 -27.75 24.70
N TRP A 120 -7.03 -28.76 23.86
CA TRP A 120 -6.01 -29.77 23.54
C TRP A 120 -4.81 -29.22 22.73
N GLU A 121 -4.92 -28.02 22.15
CA GLU A 121 -3.84 -27.40 21.37
C GLU A 121 -2.67 -26.94 22.25
N HIS A 122 -2.90 -26.75 23.54
CA HIS A 122 -1.90 -26.26 24.50
C HIS A 122 -1.70 -27.21 25.67
N GLU A 123 -0.47 -27.31 26.16
CA GLU A 123 -0.12 -28.09 27.35
C GLU A 123 0.01 -27.24 28.62
N GLY A 124 -0.01 -25.91 28.46
CA GLY A 124 0.03 -24.95 29.56
C GLY A 124 0.20 -23.52 29.05
N TRP A 125 0.10 -22.54 29.93
CA TRP A 125 0.30 -21.13 29.60
C TRP A 125 0.88 -20.35 30.79
N GLN A 126 1.54 -19.23 30.52
CA GLN A 126 2.14 -18.38 31.54
C GLN A 126 2.11 -16.90 31.14
N TRP A 127 2.18 -16.02 32.14
CA TRP A 127 2.35 -14.58 31.95
C TRP A 127 3.82 -14.20 31.73
N PHE A 128 4.06 -13.34 30.75
CA PHE A 128 5.37 -12.77 30.43
C PHE A 128 5.31 -11.25 30.45
N SER A 129 6.38 -10.61 30.92
CA SER A 129 6.59 -9.19 30.65
C SER A 129 6.92 -9.02 29.16
N PRO A 130 6.30 -8.06 28.44
CA PRO A 130 6.59 -7.83 27.02
C PRO A 130 8.08 -7.69 26.69
N ASP A 131 8.86 -7.07 27.57
CA ASP A 131 10.29 -6.84 27.38
C ASP A 131 11.12 -8.13 27.37
N THR A 132 10.62 -9.18 28.02
CA THR A 132 11.30 -10.48 28.14
C THR A 132 11.13 -11.36 26.91
N VAL A 133 10.13 -11.08 26.06
CA VAL A 133 9.84 -11.87 24.85
C VAL A 133 10.92 -11.63 23.79
N LYS A 134 11.49 -12.71 23.23
CA LYS A 134 12.59 -12.65 22.25
C LYS A 134 12.39 -13.60 21.07
N ASP A 135 12.91 -13.21 19.91
CA ASP A 135 12.98 -14.05 18.70
C ASP A 135 14.33 -14.81 18.66
N ASP A 136 14.58 -15.64 19.68
CA ASP A 136 15.75 -16.51 19.73
C ASP A 136 15.38 -17.93 20.20
N GLU A 137 16.20 -18.92 19.84
CA GLU A 137 15.96 -20.33 20.16
C GLU A 137 15.90 -20.59 21.67
N LYS A 138 16.59 -19.77 22.49
CA LYS A 138 16.63 -19.96 23.95
C LYS A 138 15.30 -19.59 24.59
N PHE A 139 14.61 -18.58 24.07
CA PHE A 139 13.27 -18.23 24.54
C PHE A 139 12.25 -19.33 24.17
N GLY A 140 12.44 -20.03 23.05
CA GLY A 140 11.59 -21.14 22.63
C GLY A 140 10.21 -20.70 22.15
N GLY A 141 10.08 -19.50 21.60
CA GLY A 141 8.86 -18.98 20.99
C GLY A 141 8.71 -19.39 19.53
N VAL A 142 7.48 -19.36 19.00
CA VAL A 142 7.23 -19.52 17.57
C VAL A 142 8.02 -18.47 16.75
N PRO A 143 8.35 -18.74 15.47
CA PRO A 143 9.10 -17.79 14.67
C PRO A 143 8.43 -16.42 14.64
N ARG A 144 9.21 -15.35 14.83
CA ARG A 144 8.75 -13.95 14.78
C ARG A 144 7.72 -13.61 15.87
N LEU A 145 7.77 -14.28 17.01
CA LEU A 145 6.92 -13.98 18.17
C LEU A 145 7.09 -12.53 18.67
N LYS A 146 8.32 -12.05 18.85
CA LYS A 146 8.59 -10.67 19.29
C LYS A 146 8.17 -9.67 18.22
N GLU A 147 8.43 -9.97 16.95
CA GLU A 147 7.93 -9.19 15.80
C GLU A 147 6.39 -9.06 15.81
N SER A 148 5.65 -10.14 16.06
CA SER A 148 4.19 -10.11 16.18
C SER A 148 3.74 -9.25 17.37
N LEU A 149 4.41 -9.38 18.52
CA LEU A 149 4.06 -8.64 19.73
C LEU A 149 4.30 -7.13 19.54
N ARG A 150 5.44 -6.70 18.99
CA ARG A 150 5.74 -5.27 18.79
C ARG A 150 4.78 -4.57 17.83
N ARG A 151 4.10 -5.31 16.96
CA ARG A 151 3.09 -4.78 16.03
C ARG A 151 1.77 -4.44 16.71
N VAL A 152 1.48 -5.04 17.86
CA VAL A 152 0.28 -4.77 18.66
C VAL A 152 0.59 -4.01 19.95
N TRP A 153 1.84 -4.08 20.41
CA TRP A 153 2.37 -3.42 21.60
C TRP A 153 3.52 -2.49 21.21
N PHE A 154 3.19 -1.45 20.46
CA PHE A 154 4.19 -0.56 19.86
C PHE A 154 4.70 0.49 20.84
N GLU A 155 3.86 0.89 21.80
CA GLU A 155 4.20 1.85 22.86
C GLU A 155 5.40 1.41 23.73
N GLY A 156 5.72 0.11 23.76
CA GLY A 156 6.90 -0.44 24.43
C GLY A 156 8.23 -0.13 23.73
N GLU A 157 8.22 0.28 22.46
CA GLU A 157 9.44 0.67 21.72
C GLU A 157 9.73 2.17 21.78
N MET A 158 8.82 2.95 22.36
CA MET A 158 8.90 4.40 22.48
C MET A 158 9.52 4.82 23.82
N ASN A 159 10.03 6.04 23.90
CA ASN A 159 10.33 6.63 25.20
C ASN A 159 9.04 6.88 26.00
N GLU A 160 9.15 6.97 27.32
CA GLU A 160 8.00 7.06 28.24
C GLU A 160 7.04 8.23 27.90
N ARG A 161 7.57 9.37 27.47
CA ARG A 161 6.75 10.56 27.18
C ARG A 161 5.96 10.40 25.88
N ALA A 162 6.60 9.91 24.81
CA ALA A 162 5.96 9.64 23.53
C ALA A 162 4.93 8.51 23.64
N SER A 163 5.25 7.47 24.44
CA SER A 163 4.33 6.39 24.79
C SER A 163 3.05 6.90 25.46
N LYS A 164 3.19 7.77 26.48
CA LYS A 164 2.03 8.40 27.16
C LYS A 164 1.20 9.26 26.22
N ALA A 165 1.83 10.03 25.33
CA ALA A 165 1.12 10.84 24.33
C ALA A 165 0.30 9.95 23.37
N LEU A 166 0.88 8.85 22.88
CA LEU A 166 0.17 7.91 22.00
C LEU A 166 -1.02 7.26 22.70
N ILE A 167 -0.83 6.77 23.94
CA ILE A 167 -1.89 6.14 24.73
C ILE A 167 -3.04 7.13 25.00
N SER A 168 -2.71 8.36 25.39
CA SER A 168 -3.70 9.41 25.65
C SER A 168 -4.51 9.73 24.40
N GLY A 169 -3.84 9.91 23.26
CA GLY A 169 -4.52 10.21 21.99
C GLY A 169 -5.42 9.08 21.50
N LEU A 170 -4.98 7.82 21.64
CA LEU A 170 -5.80 6.65 21.32
C LEU A 170 -7.03 6.54 22.24
N ALA A 171 -6.87 6.82 23.54
CA ALA A 171 -7.97 6.80 24.49
C ALA A 171 -9.01 7.90 24.17
N GLU A 172 -8.55 9.11 23.84
CA GLU A 172 -9.41 10.22 23.41
C GLU A 172 -10.22 9.86 22.15
N LEU A 173 -9.56 9.32 21.12
CA LEU A 173 -10.20 8.88 19.87
C LEU A 173 -11.24 7.78 20.10
N LYS A 174 -10.97 6.83 21.01
CA LYS A 174 -11.89 5.72 21.31
C LYS A 174 -13.11 6.15 22.11
N ALA A 175 -12.96 7.13 23.00
CA ALA A 175 -14.02 7.60 23.88
C ALA A 175 -14.96 8.62 23.22
N ASP A 176 -14.53 9.26 22.12
CA ASP A 176 -15.32 10.26 21.42
C ASP A 176 -16.33 9.62 20.45
N HIS A 177 -17.59 9.56 20.89
CA HIS A 177 -18.74 9.08 20.12
C HIS A 177 -19.60 10.22 19.53
N GLN A 178 -19.23 11.48 19.76
CA GLN A 178 -20.04 12.65 19.37
C GLN A 178 -19.47 13.39 18.16
N SER A 179 -18.15 13.35 18.00
CA SER A 179 -17.44 14.01 16.91
C SER A 179 -17.61 13.28 15.58
N GLY A 180 -17.71 14.06 14.51
CA GLY A 180 -17.66 13.55 13.14
C GLY A 180 -16.25 13.16 12.72
N SER A 181 -16.15 12.56 11.53
CA SER A 181 -14.88 12.11 10.92
C SER A 181 -13.85 13.25 10.76
N HIS A 182 -14.30 14.48 10.51
CA HIS A 182 -13.41 15.65 10.36
C HIS A 182 -12.75 16.05 11.69
N GLU A 183 -13.53 16.11 12.77
CA GLU A 183 -13.10 16.43 14.12
C GLU A 183 -12.19 15.34 14.68
N LEU A 184 -12.57 14.06 14.52
CA LEU A 184 -11.75 12.91 14.93
C LEU A 184 -10.39 12.90 14.23
N THR A 185 -10.34 13.23 12.94
CA THR A 185 -9.07 13.39 12.22
C THR A 185 -8.20 14.50 12.84
N SER A 186 -8.82 15.60 13.25
CA SER A 186 -8.11 16.72 13.90
C SER A 186 -7.57 16.32 15.28
N ILE A 187 -8.30 15.50 16.04
CA ILE A 187 -7.83 14.90 17.29
C ILE A 187 -6.64 13.98 17.02
N ALA A 188 -6.73 13.10 16.01
CA ALA A 188 -5.66 12.18 15.64
C ALA A 188 -4.37 12.91 15.22
N LEU A 189 -4.48 13.99 14.45
CA LEU A 189 -3.31 14.81 14.07
C LEU A 189 -2.69 15.54 15.25
N LYS A 190 -3.50 16.03 16.21
CA LYS A 190 -2.99 16.61 17.46
C LYS A 190 -2.27 15.57 18.32
N ALA A 191 -2.87 14.40 18.49
CA ALA A 191 -2.24 13.28 19.19
C ALA A 191 -0.91 12.89 18.53
N PHE A 192 -0.87 12.82 17.20
CA PHE A 192 0.37 12.55 16.48
C PHE A 192 1.41 13.65 16.67
N ARG A 193 1.00 14.91 16.61
CA ARG A 193 1.89 16.05 16.90
C ARG A 193 2.49 15.97 18.30
N ASP A 194 1.69 15.61 19.30
CA ASP A 194 2.16 15.44 20.68
C ASP A 194 3.13 14.27 20.80
N VAL A 195 2.88 13.16 20.10
CA VAL A 195 3.83 12.05 19.98
C VAL A 195 5.16 12.53 19.39
N ILE A 196 5.13 13.17 18.23
CA ILE A 196 6.34 13.68 17.54
C ILE A 196 7.12 14.66 18.43
N ALA A 197 6.42 15.55 19.15
CA ALA A 197 7.04 16.51 20.07
C ALA A 197 7.76 15.85 21.27
N GLN A 198 7.35 14.64 21.64
CA GLN A 198 7.95 13.89 22.75
C GLN A 198 8.97 12.83 22.31
N MET A 199 9.11 12.58 21.01
CA MET A 199 10.15 11.69 20.46
C MET A 199 11.56 12.33 20.56
N SER A 200 12.61 11.51 20.42
CA SER A 200 13.99 12.02 20.45
C SER A 200 14.29 13.00 19.31
N GLU A 201 15.26 13.90 19.51
CA GLU A 201 15.73 14.83 18.47
C GLU A 201 16.59 14.16 17.38
N ASP A 202 17.06 12.93 17.63
CA ASP A 202 17.78 12.11 16.65
C ASP A 202 16.80 11.56 15.60
N ILE A 203 16.55 12.35 14.55
CA ILE A 203 15.65 12.00 13.45
C ILE A 203 16.41 11.18 12.40
N ASP A 204 16.46 9.87 12.64
CA ASP A 204 17.07 8.84 11.80
C ASP A 204 16.01 7.89 11.18
N THR A 205 16.45 6.83 10.51
CA THR A 205 15.56 5.83 9.90
C THR A 205 14.67 5.15 10.95
N LYS A 206 15.19 4.88 12.15
CA LYS A 206 14.42 4.23 13.22
C LYS A 206 13.35 5.17 13.75
N TRP A 207 13.69 6.45 13.95
CA TRP A 207 12.73 7.49 14.30
C TRP A 207 11.60 7.57 13.27
N TRP A 208 11.95 7.51 11.98
CA TRP A 208 10.96 7.55 10.90
C TRP A 208 10.03 6.32 10.89
N GLU A 209 10.57 5.12 11.11
CA GLU A 209 9.77 3.92 11.32
C GLU A 209 8.82 4.08 12.52
N THR A 210 9.32 4.63 13.63
CA THR A 210 8.51 4.87 14.82
C THR A 210 7.40 5.88 14.57
N ALA A 211 7.67 6.97 13.86
CA ALA A 211 6.68 7.98 13.49
C ALA A 211 5.59 7.39 12.58
N ARG A 212 5.96 6.64 11.54
CA ARG A 212 4.99 5.97 10.65
C ARG A 212 4.13 4.97 11.40
N MET A 213 4.69 4.21 12.33
CA MET A 213 3.92 3.26 13.15
C MET A 213 2.97 3.97 14.11
N ALA A 214 3.37 5.08 14.73
CA ALA A 214 2.47 5.88 15.56
C ALA A 214 1.28 6.43 14.74
N ALA A 215 1.53 6.96 13.54
CA ALA A 215 0.47 7.39 12.62
C ALA A 215 -0.45 6.21 12.23
N TRP A 216 0.13 5.03 11.94
CA TRP A 216 -0.64 3.82 11.65
C TRP A 216 -1.55 3.42 12.80
N HIS A 217 -1.04 3.40 14.03
CA HIS A 217 -1.84 3.08 15.20
C HIS A 217 -2.93 4.11 15.47
N LEU A 218 -2.67 5.41 15.31
CA LEU A 218 -3.68 6.44 15.56
C LEU A 218 -4.89 6.31 14.62
N TRP A 219 -4.69 6.01 13.34
CA TRP A 219 -5.83 5.83 12.42
C TRP A 219 -6.49 4.45 12.59
N LYS A 220 -5.69 3.39 12.76
CA LYS A 220 -6.20 2.01 12.78
C LYS A 220 -6.81 1.62 14.13
N ASN A 221 -6.19 2.07 15.23
CA ASN A 221 -6.56 1.69 16.59
C ASN A 221 -7.25 2.81 17.37
N GLY A 222 -7.40 4.01 16.79
CA GLY A 222 -8.22 5.09 17.36
C GLY A 222 -9.71 4.81 17.18
N ARG A 223 -10.22 4.94 15.94
CA ARG A 223 -11.61 4.63 15.58
C ARG A 223 -11.70 4.26 14.09
N GLU A 224 -11.42 3.01 13.76
CA GLU A 224 -11.22 2.56 12.37
C GLU A 224 -12.42 2.81 11.45
N SER A 225 -13.64 2.64 11.95
CA SER A 225 -14.88 2.82 11.17
C SER A 225 -14.96 4.21 10.52
N MET A 226 -14.42 5.23 11.20
CA MET A 226 -14.32 6.62 10.72
C MET A 226 -12.89 6.99 10.29
N GLY A 227 -12.02 6.00 10.13
CA GLY A 227 -10.58 6.17 9.95
C GLY A 227 -10.11 6.55 8.55
N ALA A 228 -10.99 6.58 7.54
CA ALA A 228 -10.61 6.89 6.16
C ALA A 228 -10.06 8.32 6.00
N ALA A 229 -10.73 9.30 6.62
CA ALA A 229 -10.27 10.69 6.70
C ALA A 229 -8.92 10.79 7.41
N THR A 230 -8.79 10.12 8.56
CA THR A 230 -7.57 10.07 9.35
C THR A 230 -6.41 9.46 8.58
N LEU A 231 -6.65 8.36 7.86
CA LEU A 231 -5.69 7.71 6.98
C LEU A 231 -5.22 8.68 5.90
N ASN A 232 -6.13 9.29 5.13
CA ASN A 232 -5.78 10.24 4.08
C ASN A 232 -4.97 11.43 4.60
N ALA A 233 -5.35 11.97 5.76
CA ALA A 233 -4.63 13.05 6.40
C ALA A 233 -3.20 12.64 6.77
N PHE A 234 -3.01 11.44 7.34
CA PHE A 234 -1.68 10.91 7.60
C PHE A 234 -0.88 10.64 6.32
N LEU A 235 -1.49 10.13 5.26
CA LEU A 235 -0.79 9.89 3.99
C LEU A 235 -0.30 11.18 3.34
N GLY A 236 -1.07 12.26 3.44
CA GLY A 236 -0.64 13.59 3.01
C GLY A 236 0.51 14.11 3.88
N LEU A 237 0.34 14.06 5.20
CA LEU A 237 1.35 14.51 6.16
C LEU A 237 2.67 13.73 6.03
N LEU A 238 2.61 12.41 5.95
CA LEU A 238 3.81 11.56 5.85
C LEU A 238 4.57 11.80 4.55
N ALA A 239 3.88 12.14 3.46
CA ALA A 239 4.54 12.53 2.21
C ALA A 239 5.34 13.83 2.40
N ASP A 240 4.75 14.85 3.02
CA ASP A 240 5.45 16.11 3.28
C ASP A 240 6.58 15.94 4.31
N MET A 241 6.41 15.06 5.31
CA MET A 241 7.45 14.74 6.30
C MET A 241 8.64 14.02 5.65
N GLU A 242 8.40 13.14 4.69
CA GLU A 242 9.45 12.39 3.96
C GLU A 242 10.38 13.32 3.17
N GLU A 243 9.96 14.53 2.81
CA GLU A 243 10.84 15.54 2.21
C GLU A 243 11.83 16.15 3.21
N ILE A 244 11.48 16.15 4.51
CA ILE A 244 12.26 16.79 5.59
C ILE A 244 13.19 15.79 6.28
N VAL A 245 12.70 14.58 6.56
CA VAL A 245 13.42 13.53 7.29
C VAL A 245 14.83 13.23 6.74
N PRO A 246 15.05 13.05 5.41
CA PRO A 246 16.36 12.68 4.87
C PRO A 246 17.33 13.87 4.77
N GLN A 247 16.87 15.11 4.95
CA GLN A 247 17.74 16.30 4.79
C GLN A 247 18.91 16.29 5.78
N THR A 248 20.09 16.74 5.38
CA THR A 248 21.25 16.84 6.29
C THR A 248 21.18 18.11 7.15
N LEU A 249 20.23 18.14 8.08
CA LEU A 249 19.99 19.26 9.01
C LEU A 249 20.18 18.82 10.46
N ASN A 250 20.40 19.79 11.36
CA ASN A 250 20.38 19.57 12.80
C ASN A 250 19.02 19.01 13.25
N GLY A 251 19.02 18.02 14.16
CA GLY A 251 17.82 17.33 14.63
C GLY A 251 16.75 18.24 15.22
N LYS A 252 17.16 19.26 16.00
CA LYS A 252 16.22 20.25 16.54
C LYS A 252 15.54 21.08 15.45
N VAL A 253 16.28 21.49 14.42
CA VAL A 253 15.73 22.24 13.28
C VAL A 253 14.77 21.38 12.47
N LYS A 254 15.09 20.10 12.27
CA LYS A 254 14.16 19.14 11.64
C LYS A 254 12.88 19.01 12.46
N LEU A 255 12.99 18.83 13.78
CA LEU A 255 11.83 18.70 14.66
C LEU A 255 10.94 19.94 14.62
N GLU A 256 11.51 21.14 14.70
CA GLU A 256 10.77 22.41 14.57
C GLU A 256 10.03 22.51 13.23
N ARG A 257 10.68 22.12 12.11
CA ARG A 257 10.04 22.08 10.78
C ARG A 257 8.91 21.07 10.71
N LEU A 258 9.09 19.87 11.27
CA LEU A 258 8.06 18.83 11.30
C LEU A 258 6.85 19.26 12.14
N LEU A 259 7.07 19.90 13.29
CA LEU A 259 5.99 20.45 14.12
C LEU A 259 5.26 21.60 13.41
N ALA A 260 5.98 22.48 12.72
CA ALA A 260 5.37 23.54 11.92
C ALA A 260 4.56 22.98 10.75
N LEU A 261 5.03 21.91 10.10
CA LEU A 261 4.29 21.18 9.07
C LEU A 261 2.99 20.57 9.64
N LEU A 262 3.04 19.94 10.81
CA LEU A 262 1.87 19.43 11.52
C LEU A 262 0.85 20.54 11.82
N ASP A 263 1.33 21.68 12.33
CA ASP A 263 0.49 22.84 12.61
C ASP A 263 -0.14 23.43 11.34
N HIS A 264 0.58 23.39 10.21
CA HIS A 264 0.06 23.77 8.91
C HIS A 264 -1.07 22.84 8.45
N HIS A 265 -0.88 21.52 8.55
CA HIS A 265 -1.92 20.54 8.24
C HIS A 265 -3.17 20.76 9.11
N LEU A 266 -3.02 20.97 10.42
CA LEU A 266 -4.14 21.30 11.32
C LEU A 266 -4.85 22.61 10.94
N SER A 267 -4.12 23.63 10.49
CA SER A 267 -4.71 24.90 10.07
C SER A 267 -5.49 24.75 8.76
N LYS A 268 -4.93 24.06 7.76
CA LYS A 268 -5.54 23.83 6.45
C LYS A 268 -6.91 23.14 6.55
N ARG A 269 -7.07 22.26 7.56
CA ARG A 269 -8.35 21.58 7.82
C ARG A 269 -9.49 22.53 8.18
N LYS A 270 -9.19 23.63 8.88
CA LYS A 270 -10.19 24.65 9.25
C LYS A 270 -10.81 25.33 8.03
N GLU A 271 -10.13 25.31 6.89
CA GLU A 271 -10.59 25.93 5.64
C GLU A 271 -11.45 24.98 4.78
N MET A 272 -11.38 23.66 5.01
CA MET A 272 -12.09 22.66 4.19
C MET A 272 -13.61 22.87 4.15
N PRO A 273 -14.31 23.11 5.29
CA PRO A 273 -15.75 23.32 5.25
C PRO A 273 -16.16 24.53 4.40
N MET A 274 -15.36 25.60 4.37
CA MET A 274 -15.66 26.79 3.55
C MET A 274 -15.59 26.48 2.04
N ARG A 275 -14.62 25.67 1.62
CA ARG A 275 -14.48 25.26 0.21
C ARG A 275 -15.63 24.37 -0.23
N ILE A 276 -16.02 23.40 0.60
CA ILE A 276 -17.17 22.52 0.33
C ILE A 276 -18.47 23.33 0.16
N LYS A 277 -18.73 24.29 1.05
CA LYS A 277 -19.89 25.19 0.93
C LYS A 277 -19.90 25.94 -0.41
N SER A 278 -18.72 26.42 -0.84
CA SER A 278 -18.55 27.14 -2.11
C SER A 278 -18.76 26.22 -3.32
N SER A 279 -18.24 24.99 -3.29
CA SER A 279 -18.47 23.97 -4.31
C SER A 279 -19.96 23.60 -4.42
N PHE A 280 -20.64 23.44 -3.28
CA PHE A 280 -22.07 23.14 -3.25
C PHE A 280 -22.90 24.27 -3.86
N ALA A 281 -22.66 25.53 -3.47
CA ALA A 281 -23.34 26.68 -4.06
C ALA A 281 -23.09 26.79 -5.59
N THR A 282 -21.87 26.49 -6.02
CA THR A 282 -21.51 26.47 -7.45
C THR A 282 -22.27 25.37 -8.19
N TYR A 283 -22.33 24.16 -7.63
CA TYR A 283 -23.09 23.05 -8.21
C TYR A 283 -24.57 23.39 -8.37
N LEU A 284 -25.20 23.97 -7.33
CA LEU A 284 -26.60 24.38 -7.38
C LEU A 284 -26.85 25.44 -8.45
N ARG A 285 -25.96 26.44 -8.56
CA ARG A 285 -26.03 27.47 -9.61
C ARG A 285 -26.00 26.87 -11.00
N CYS A 286 -25.09 25.93 -11.25
CA CYS A 286 -24.92 25.34 -12.58
C CYS A 286 -26.01 24.34 -12.97
N ASN A 287 -26.66 23.68 -12.00
CA ASN A 287 -27.56 22.54 -12.26
C ASN A 287 -29.04 22.81 -12.01
N PHE A 288 -29.39 23.73 -11.11
CA PHE A 288 -30.78 23.91 -10.65
C PHE A 288 -31.29 25.34 -10.79
N LEU A 289 -30.43 26.30 -11.11
CA LEU A 289 -30.82 27.69 -11.33
C LEU A 289 -30.83 28.04 -12.83
N PRO A 290 -31.78 28.86 -13.29
CA PRO A 290 -31.81 29.34 -14.66
C PRO A 290 -30.61 30.25 -14.95
N THR A 291 -30.13 30.24 -16.20
CA THR A 291 -29.02 31.09 -16.67
C THR A 291 -29.39 32.58 -16.79
N SER A 292 -30.67 32.94 -16.67
CA SER A 292 -31.14 34.33 -16.63
C SER A 292 -31.38 34.82 -15.21
N ASP A 293 -31.14 36.11 -14.95
CA ASP A 293 -31.33 36.83 -13.65
C ASP A 293 -32.78 36.86 -13.11
N THR A 294 -33.69 36.06 -13.67
CA THR A 294 -35.07 35.91 -13.21
C THR A 294 -35.11 34.97 -12.01
N THR A 295 -35.62 35.46 -10.87
CA THR A 295 -35.83 34.64 -9.67
C THR A 295 -36.68 33.41 -9.98
N PRO A 296 -36.26 32.19 -9.58
CA PRO A 296 -37.04 30.98 -9.79
C PRO A 296 -38.38 31.09 -9.05
N SER A 297 -39.50 30.95 -9.76
CA SER A 297 -40.83 30.90 -9.15
C SER A 297 -41.09 29.60 -8.39
N ARG A 298 -40.32 28.54 -8.67
CA ARG A 298 -40.48 27.21 -8.08
C ARG A 298 -39.60 27.05 -6.82
N PRO A 299 -40.09 26.44 -5.73
CA PRO A 299 -39.26 26.16 -4.57
C PRO A 299 -38.19 25.11 -4.89
N LEU A 300 -37.00 25.28 -4.32
CA LEU A 300 -35.97 24.23 -4.29
C LEU A 300 -36.33 23.22 -3.20
N VAL A 301 -36.51 21.95 -3.56
CA VAL A 301 -36.96 20.89 -2.65
C VAL A 301 -35.84 19.88 -2.41
N ILE A 302 -35.31 19.85 -1.19
CA ILE A 302 -34.18 18.97 -0.79
C ILE A 302 -34.67 17.93 0.21
N LEU A 303 -34.31 16.66 0.00
CA LEU A 303 -34.44 15.59 0.99
C LEU A 303 -33.09 15.27 1.61
N SER A 304 -33.00 15.14 2.94
CA SER A 304 -31.78 14.76 3.64
C SER A 304 -32.05 13.71 4.72
N PHE A 305 -31.12 12.77 4.89
CA PHE A 305 -31.11 11.74 5.93
C PHE A 305 -29.68 11.67 6.50
N SER A 306 -29.38 12.58 7.42
CA SER A 306 -28.12 12.65 8.20
C SER A 306 -28.14 13.91 9.07
N ALA A 307 -27.67 13.79 10.32
CA ALA A 307 -27.39 14.94 11.17
C ALA A 307 -25.96 15.45 10.94
N SER A 308 -25.75 16.15 9.82
CA SER A 308 -24.45 16.70 9.43
C SER A 308 -24.43 18.23 9.53
N SER A 309 -23.50 18.76 10.32
CA SER A 309 -23.21 20.20 10.37
C SER A 309 -22.78 20.75 9.01
N THR A 310 -21.96 20.00 8.27
CA THR A 310 -21.51 20.34 6.91
C THR A 310 -22.69 20.48 5.95
N ILE A 311 -23.67 19.56 5.99
CA ILE A 311 -24.89 19.66 5.18
C ILE A 311 -25.70 20.89 5.58
N ARG A 312 -25.96 21.06 6.89
CA ARG A 312 -26.74 22.20 7.41
C ARG A 312 -26.16 23.52 6.93
N ASP A 313 -24.87 23.71 7.15
CA ASP A 313 -24.19 24.97 6.85
C ASP A 313 -24.09 25.20 5.35
N SER A 314 -23.92 24.14 4.54
CA SER A 314 -23.90 24.23 3.08
C SER A 314 -25.25 24.60 2.48
N ILE A 315 -26.34 24.03 2.99
CA ILE A 315 -27.71 24.41 2.58
C ILE A 315 -27.94 25.89 2.87
N LEU A 316 -27.66 26.34 4.09
CA LEU A 316 -27.93 27.71 4.51
C LEU A 316 -27.03 28.73 3.80
N GLU A 317 -25.76 28.38 3.54
CA GLU A 317 -24.83 29.24 2.80
C GLU A 317 -25.20 29.36 1.32
N ALA A 318 -25.53 28.24 0.68
CA ALA A 318 -25.97 28.24 -0.71
C ALA A 318 -27.29 29.01 -0.85
N PHE A 319 -28.25 28.80 0.07
CA PHE A 319 -29.49 29.56 0.07
C PHE A 319 -29.25 31.07 0.25
N ALA A 320 -28.34 31.48 1.14
CA ALA A 320 -27.99 32.89 1.31
C ALA A 320 -27.33 33.52 0.08
N SER A 321 -26.44 32.78 -0.59
CA SER A 321 -25.59 33.29 -1.68
C SER A 321 -26.21 33.19 -3.07
N LEU A 322 -27.29 32.41 -3.23
CA LEU A 322 -27.97 32.18 -4.49
C LEU A 322 -29.34 32.88 -4.54
N PRO A 323 -29.86 33.22 -5.74
CA PRO A 323 -31.17 33.85 -5.92
C PRO A 323 -32.33 32.84 -5.74
N ILE A 324 -32.50 32.28 -4.53
CA ILE A 324 -33.53 31.28 -4.21
C ILE A 324 -34.49 31.85 -3.17
N SER A 325 -35.72 32.19 -3.56
CA SER A 325 -36.68 32.78 -2.60
C SER A 325 -37.37 31.73 -1.72
N ASN A 326 -37.58 30.51 -2.21
CA ASN A 326 -38.34 29.47 -1.51
C ASN A 326 -37.52 28.17 -1.40
N LEU A 327 -37.31 27.71 -0.17
CA LEU A 327 -36.63 26.44 0.15
C LEU A 327 -37.58 25.51 0.89
N GLU A 328 -37.75 24.29 0.38
CA GLU A 328 -38.43 23.20 1.07
C GLU A 328 -37.40 22.14 1.48
N LEU A 329 -37.26 21.91 2.79
CA LEU A 329 -36.40 20.88 3.35
C LEU A 329 -37.24 19.77 3.95
N ARG A 330 -37.01 18.56 3.47
CA ARG A 330 -37.58 17.33 4.02
C ARG A 330 -36.47 16.56 4.72
N ILE A 331 -36.65 16.29 6.01
CA ILE A 331 -35.64 15.62 6.83
C ILE A 331 -36.23 14.29 7.28
N LEU A 332 -35.53 13.21 6.99
CA LEU A 332 -35.84 11.89 7.53
C LEU A 332 -35.18 11.74 8.91
N GLU A 333 -35.91 11.15 9.85
CA GLU A 333 -35.41 10.81 11.19
C GLU A 333 -35.49 9.29 11.41
N SER A 334 -34.49 8.74 12.08
CA SER A 334 -34.39 7.32 12.41
C SER A 334 -34.04 7.13 13.88
N ARG A 335 -34.56 6.03 14.43
CA ARG A 335 -34.18 5.51 15.74
C ARG A 335 -32.75 4.93 15.75
N PRO A 336 -32.13 4.77 16.93
CA PRO A 336 -32.68 5.11 18.26
C PRO A 336 -32.52 6.59 18.65
N LEU A 337 -31.51 7.28 18.11
CA LEU A 337 -31.12 8.63 18.55
C LEU A 337 -31.97 9.76 17.96
N CYS A 338 -32.78 9.49 16.92
CA CYS A 338 -33.70 10.44 16.30
C CYS A 338 -33.00 11.73 15.82
N GLU A 339 -31.79 11.60 15.29
CA GLU A 339 -30.89 12.74 14.99
C GLU A 339 -31.47 13.70 13.93
N GLY A 340 -32.41 13.24 13.10
CA GLY A 340 -33.15 14.09 12.16
C GLY A 340 -33.91 15.23 12.85
N VAL A 341 -34.38 15.01 14.08
CA VAL A 341 -35.01 16.07 14.90
C VAL A 341 -33.98 17.13 15.29
N THR A 342 -32.79 16.71 15.71
CA THR A 342 -31.67 17.60 16.04
C THR A 342 -31.27 18.44 14.83
N MET A 343 -31.16 17.81 13.65
CA MET A 343 -30.85 18.49 12.39
C MET A 343 -31.92 19.52 12.02
N ALA A 344 -33.21 19.16 12.11
CA ALA A 344 -34.33 20.05 11.84
C ALA A 344 -34.34 21.28 12.76
N SER A 345 -34.17 21.04 14.07
CA SER A 345 -34.09 22.11 15.08
C SER A 345 -32.91 23.05 14.82
N SER A 346 -31.75 22.48 14.48
CA SER A 346 -30.53 23.25 14.19
C SER A 346 -30.69 24.11 12.93
N ILE A 347 -31.26 23.57 11.85
CA ILE A 347 -31.56 24.34 10.63
C ILE A 347 -32.53 25.47 10.92
N LEU A 348 -33.64 25.20 11.63
CA LEU A 348 -34.66 26.22 11.91
C LEU A 348 -34.05 27.38 12.72
N SER A 349 -33.28 27.06 13.76
CA SER A 349 -32.63 28.05 14.61
C SER A 349 -31.62 28.90 13.82
N ALA A 350 -30.77 28.26 13.02
CA ALA A 350 -29.79 28.96 12.18
C ALA A 350 -30.45 29.80 11.08
N PHE A 351 -31.55 29.32 10.50
CA PHE A 351 -32.34 30.06 9.51
C PHE A 351 -32.94 31.33 10.12
N GLN A 352 -33.61 31.22 11.27
CA GLN A 352 -34.22 32.36 11.96
C GLN A 352 -33.19 33.42 12.36
N SER A 353 -31.98 32.99 12.74
CA SER A 353 -30.89 33.91 13.06
C SER A 353 -30.33 34.63 11.84
N ARG A 354 -30.35 34.00 10.66
CA ARG A 354 -29.72 34.51 9.44
C ARG A 354 -30.69 35.30 8.55
N PHE A 355 -31.97 34.95 8.56
CA PHE A 355 -33.00 35.52 7.70
C PHE A 355 -34.15 36.09 8.56
N PRO A 356 -34.22 37.42 8.73
CA PRO A 356 -35.31 38.05 9.46
C PRO A 356 -36.67 37.80 8.79
N SER A 357 -37.77 37.91 9.54
CA SER A 357 -39.14 37.75 9.01
C SER A 357 -39.50 38.75 7.91
N SER A 358 -38.74 39.84 7.77
CA SER A 358 -38.86 40.83 6.68
C SER A 358 -38.11 40.45 5.40
N SER A 359 -37.36 39.34 5.38
CA SER A 359 -36.67 38.87 4.18
C SER A 359 -37.64 38.23 3.18
N ASP A 360 -37.27 38.25 1.90
CA ASP A 360 -37.97 37.59 0.78
C ASP A 360 -37.66 36.08 0.69
N ARG A 361 -37.20 35.51 1.82
CA ARG A 361 -36.67 34.16 1.92
C ARG A 361 -37.58 33.32 2.80
N HIS A 362 -38.11 32.24 2.24
CA HIS A 362 -39.06 31.35 2.91
C HIS A 362 -38.50 29.94 3.04
N LEU A 363 -38.60 29.38 4.25
CA LEU A 363 -38.27 27.99 4.55
C LEU A 363 -39.55 27.23 4.92
N LYS A 364 -39.78 26.12 4.22
CA LYS A 364 -40.73 25.07 4.64
C LYS A 364 -39.92 23.86 5.09
N LEU A 365 -40.05 23.50 6.37
CA LEU A 365 -39.35 22.37 6.97
C LEU A 365 -40.35 21.27 7.30
N THR A 366 -40.09 20.03 6.90
CA THR A 366 -40.95 18.88 7.20
C THR A 366 -40.10 17.71 7.66
N VAL A 367 -40.43 17.15 8.82
CA VAL A 367 -39.75 15.96 9.37
C VAL A 367 -40.61 14.72 9.08
N TYR A 368 -40.00 13.71 8.51
CA TYR A 368 -40.58 12.41 8.19
C TYR A 368 -39.87 11.33 9.00
N THR A 369 -40.59 10.28 9.39
CA THR A 369 -39.93 9.04 9.82
C THR A 369 -39.26 8.37 8.63
N ASP A 370 -38.17 7.66 8.86
CA ASP A 370 -37.50 6.75 7.90
C ASP A 370 -38.49 5.85 7.14
N ALA A 371 -39.51 5.31 7.81
CA ALA A 371 -40.58 4.48 7.22
C ALA A 371 -41.40 5.21 6.13
N SER A 372 -41.35 6.55 6.11
CA SER A 372 -42.05 7.39 5.14
C SER A 372 -41.14 7.89 4.01
N ALA A 373 -39.92 7.35 3.85
CA ALA A 373 -38.93 7.81 2.88
C ALA A 373 -39.48 7.90 1.43
N ALA A 374 -40.26 6.91 1.00
CA ALA A 374 -40.87 6.92 -0.33
C ALA A 374 -41.79 8.13 -0.55
N LEU A 375 -42.62 8.48 0.45
CA LEU A 375 -43.49 9.65 0.39
C LEU A 375 -42.68 10.95 0.46
N ALA A 376 -41.66 10.99 1.33
CA ALA A 376 -40.78 12.15 1.48
C ALA A 376 -39.99 12.46 0.20
N SER A 377 -39.62 11.44 -0.57
CA SER A 377 -38.87 11.57 -1.83
C SER A 377 -39.70 12.07 -3.02
N ASN A 378 -41.04 12.07 -2.93
CA ASN A 378 -41.87 12.40 -4.07
C ASN A 378 -41.75 13.89 -4.48
N GLY A 379 -41.25 14.15 -5.70
CA GLY A 379 -41.15 15.50 -6.25
C GLY A 379 -40.01 16.35 -5.68
N VAL A 380 -39.00 15.73 -5.07
CA VAL A 380 -37.77 16.43 -4.63
C VAL A 380 -36.87 16.72 -5.82
N ASP A 381 -36.08 17.80 -5.76
CA ASP A 381 -35.06 18.11 -6.77
C ASP A 381 -33.88 17.14 -6.70
N PHE A 382 -33.44 16.85 -5.47
CA PHE A 382 -32.37 15.91 -5.18
C PHE A 382 -32.41 15.44 -3.72
N VAL A 383 -31.77 14.29 -3.50
CA VAL A 383 -31.43 13.79 -2.17
C VAL A 383 -30.01 14.24 -1.85
N LEU A 384 -29.79 14.81 -0.67
CA LEU A 384 -28.50 15.25 -0.19
C LEU A 384 -28.05 14.36 0.97
N LEU A 385 -26.88 13.77 0.82
CA LEU A 385 -26.30 12.84 1.78
C LEU A 385 -24.95 13.35 2.25
N GLY A 386 -24.66 13.12 3.53
CA GLY A 386 -23.30 13.19 4.06
C GLY A 386 -22.68 11.80 4.00
N ALA A 387 -21.37 11.72 3.88
CA ALA A 387 -20.65 10.47 3.99
C ALA A 387 -19.56 10.57 5.06
N ASP A 388 -19.43 9.53 5.87
CA ASP A 388 -18.27 9.34 6.77
C ASP A 388 -17.15 8.55 6.10
N ARG A 389 -17.49 7.79 5.05
CA ARG A 389 -16.56 6.99 4.25
C ARG A 389 -17.10 6.77 2.83
N ILE A 390 -16.21 6.73 1.85
CA ILE A 390 -16.54 6.51 0.42
C ILE A 390 -15.68 5.34 -0.13
N SER A 391 -16.31 4.35 -0.78
CA SER A 391 -15.64 3.22 -1.47
C SER A 391 -15.51 3.47 -2.98
N ASP A 392 -14.89 2.54 -3.72
CA ASP A 392 -14.51 2.65 -5.14
C ASP A 392 -15.56 2.10 -6.15
N SER A 393 -16.63 1.45 -5.69
CA SER A 393 -17.57 0.69 -6.55
C SER A 393 -18.73 1.55 -7.11
N GLY A 394 -18.54 2.26 -8.24
CA GLY A 394 -19.57 3.10 -8.88
C GLY A 394 -20.01 2.74 -10.31
N ALA A 395 -21.33 2.68 -10.54
CA ALA A 395 -22.02 2.54 -11.84
C ALA A 395 -23.57 2.74 -11.83
N VAL A 396 -24.06 3.97 -12.05
CA VAL A 396 -25.37 4.46 -12.61
C VAL A 396 -26.75 3.79 -12.30
N CYS A 397 -27.70 4.58 -11.73
CA CYS A 397 -29.16 4.86 -12.01
C CYS A 397 -29.86 5.32 -10.67
N PRO A 398 -31.03 6.04 -10.53
CA PRO A 398 -32.15 6.40 -11.44
C PRO A 398 -32.67 7.89 -11.29
N SER A 399 -33.98 8.17 -11.43
CA SER A 399 -34.60 9.45 -11.89
C SER A 399 -34.53 10.73 -11.03
N ALA A 400 -34.15 10.68 -9.74
CA ALA A 400 -33.95 11.87 -8.90
C ALA A 400 -32.48 11.92 -8.48
N LYS A 401 -31.83 13.08 -8.58
CA LYS A 401 -30.38 13.17 -8.36
C LYS A 401 -30.05 12.89 -6.89
N VAL A 402 -29.03 12.08 -6.62
CA VAL A 402 -28.46 11.86 -5.29
C VAL A 402 -27.08 12.50 -5.24
N LEU A 403 -26.92 13.45 -4.33
CA LEU A 403 -25.69 14.21 -4.16
C LEU A 403 -25.04 13.82 -2.83
N VAL A 404 -23.77 13.45 -2.88
CA VAL A 404 -22.97 13.25 -1.67
C VAL A 404 -22.13 14.50 -1.43
N LEU A 405 -22.35 15.15 -0.30
CA LEU A 405 -21.56 16.28 0.17
C LEU A 405 -20.56 15.78 1.21
N SER A 406 -19.27 15.75 0.85
CA SER A 406 -18.25 15.11 1.67
C SER A 406 -16.85 15.58 1.32
N GLU A 407 -15.96 15.60 2.30
CA GLU A 407 -14.53 15.83 2.12
C GLU A 407 -13.88 14.69 1.31
N LEU A 408 -12.97 15.03 0.38
CA LEU A 408 -12.30 14.03 -0.49
C LEU A 408 -11.43 13.04 0.30
N GLU A 409 -10.97 13.44 1.48
CA GLU A 409 -10.21 12.61 2.40
C GLU A 409 -10.99 11.39 2.93
N LYS A 410 -12.31 11.37 2.84
CA LYS A 410 -13.12 10.24 3.30
C LYS A 410 -13.15 9.06 2.33
N VAL A 411 -12.48 9.20 1.18
CA VAL A 411 -12.27 8.10 0.23
C VAL A 411 -11.30 7.09 0.81
N ALA A 412 -11.76 5.85 0.95
CA ALA A 412 -10.97 4.75 1.51
C ALA A 412 -10.11 4.05 0.44
N GLU A 413 -9.27 3.12 0.88
CA GLU A 413 -8.56 2.20 -0.02
C GLU A 413 -9.57 1.31 -0.81
N PRO A 414 -9.22 0.84 -2.02
CA PRO A 414 -10.01 -0.11 -2.79
C PRO A 414 -10.21 -1.42 -2.03
N GLY A 415 -11.43 -1.96 -2.07
CA GLY A 415 -11.76 -3.22 -1.40
C GLY A 415 -13.25 -3.53 -1.49
N ALA A 416 -13.59 -4.83 -1.50
CA ALA A 416 -14.98 -5.25 -1.51
C ALA A 416 -15.72 -4.70 -0.27
N ASP A 417 -16.95 -4.22 -0.44
CA ASP A 417 -17.78 -3.62 0.63
C ASP A 417 -17.90 -4.54 1.87
N GLY A 418 -17.80 -5.87 1.68
CA GLY A 418 -17.82 -6.88 2.74
C GLY A 418 -16.52 -7.06 3.55
N ASN A 419 -15.40 -6.44 3.16
CA ASN A 419 -14.15 -6.45 3.93
C ASN A 419 -14.15 -5.42 5.07
N HIS A 420 -15.20 -4.61 5.17
CA HIS A 420 -15.36 -3.60 6.20
C HIS A 420 -16.50 -4.02 7.13
N SER A 421 -16.14 -4.49 8.34
CA SER A 421 -17.12 -4.84 9.36
C SER A 421 -17.97 -3.63 9.72
N HIS A 422 -19.30 -3.78 9.67
CA HIS A 422 -20.23 -2.76 10.18
C HIS A 422 -19.89 -2.42 11.63
N GLU A 423 -19.84 -1.13 11.98
CA GLU A 423 -19.77 -0.70 13.39
C GLU A 423 -21.06 -1.15 14.07
N LYS A 424 -20.93 -2.14 14.95
CA LYS A 424 -22.00 -2.57 15.84
C LYS A 424 -21.89 -1.76 17.12
N ASN A 425 -22.90 -0.95 17.39
CA ASN A 425 -22.99 -0.20 18.64
C ASN A 425 -23.70 -1.02 19.72
N ASP A 426 -23.60 -0.57 20.97
CA ASP A 426 -24.20 -1.26 22.11
C ASP A 426 -25.71 -1.44 21.86
N PRO A 427 -26.21 -2.69 21.79
CA PRO A 427 -27.63 -2.96 21.64
C PRO A 427 -28.48 -2.34 22.74
N LYS A 428 -27.89 -2.03 23.90
CA LYS A 428 -28.57 -1.35 25.01
C LYS A 428 -29.14 0.01 24.63
N GLU A 429 -28.53 0.73 23.69
CA GLU A 429 -29.05 2.03 23.23
C GLU A 429 -30.42 1.88 22.55
N LEU A 430 -30.56 0.84 21.72
CA LEU A 430 -31.82 0.54 21.05
C LEU A 430 -32.85 -0.03 22.06
N LEU A 431 -32.40 -0.87 22.98
CA LEU A 431 -33.25 -1.42 24.04
C LEU A 431 -33.75 -0.34 25.01
N SER A 432 -32.88 0.59 25.45
CA SER A 432 -33.25 1.70 26.35
C SER A 432 -34.28 2.61 25.68
N CYS A 433 -34.09 2.92 24.39
CA CYS A 433 -35.07 3.65 23.60
C CYS A 433 -36.46 2.99 23.65
N TRP A 434 -36.54 1.64 23.53
CA TRP A 434 -37.82 0.93 23.66
C TRP A 434 -38.39 0.99 25.06
N VAL A 435 -37.54 0.80 26.09
CA VAL A 435 -37.94 0.80 27.50
C VAL A 435 -38.51 2.16 27.88
N ASP A 436 -37.80 3.23 27.54
CA ASP A 436 -38.18 4.61 27.82
C ASP A 436 -39.48 4.98 27.08
N SER A 437 -39.69 4.41 25.89
CA SER A 437 -40.93 4.56 25.11
C SER A 437 -42.08 3.66 25.60
N GLY A 438 -41.84 2.80 26.60
CA GLY A 438 -42.86 1.91 27.18
C GLY A 438 -43.36 0.82 26.24
N MET A 439 -42.55 0.32 25.31
CA MET A 439 -43.02 -0.73 24.38
C MET A 439 -43.37 -2.04 25.10
N LYS A 440 -44.46 -2.68 24.68
CA LYS A 440 -44.89 -3.96 25.25
C LYS A 440 -43.96 -5.10 24.80
N GLY A 441 -43.65 -6.03 25.70
CA GLY A 441 -42.90 -7.26 25.39
C GLY A 441 -41.37 -7.13 25.45
N ILE A 442 -40.81 -5.94 25.69
CA ILE A 442 -39.35 -5.73 25.76
C ILE A 442 -38.69 -6.62 26.82
N LYS A 443 -39.36 -6.83 27.95
CA LYS A 443 -38.84 -7.64 29.06
C LYS A 443 -38.42 -9.04 28.61
N ALA A 444 -39.20 -9.68 27.73
CA ALA A 444 -38.87 -11.01 27.20
C ALA A 444 -37.64 -10.97 26.26
N LEU A 445 -37.45 -9.89 25.51
CA LEU A 445 -36.27 -9.71 24.65
C LEU A 445 -35.01 -9.40 25.46
N VAL A 446 -35.12 -8.56 26.50
CA VAL A 446 -34.01 -8.27 27.42
C VAL A 446 -33.58 -9.55 28.15
N GLU A 447 -34.54 -10.26 28.76
CA GLU A 447 -34.28 -11.54 29.42
C GLU A 447 -33.70 -12.57 28.44
N GLY A 448 -34.22 -12.66 27.22
CA GLY A 448 -33.71 -13.57 26.20
C GLY A 448 -32.29 -13.24 25.72
N THR A 449 -31.93 -11.95 25.67
CA THR A 449 -30.57 -11.51 25.29
C THR A 449 -29.59 -11.73 26.42
N GLU A 450 -29.99 -11.53 27.69
CA GLU A 450 -29.17 -11.82 28.88
C GLU A 450 -28.96 -13.32 29.13
N MET A 451 -29.91 -14.15 28.69
CA MET A 451 -29.81 -15.60 28.79
C MET A 451 -28.95 -16.23 27.68
N ALA A 452 -28.70 -15.52 26.57
CA ALA A 452 -27.87 -16.01 25.48
C ALA A 452 -26.47 -16.42 25.99
N GLY A 453 -26.09 -17.69 25.81
CA GLY A 453 -24.80 -18.25 26.25
C GLY A 453 -24.82 -19.08 27.55
N ARG A 454 -26.00 -19.37 28.14
CA ARG A 454 -26.13 -20.39 29.20
C ARG A 454 -26.42 -21.77 28.61
N ASP A 455 -25.92 -22.84 29.23
CA ASP A 455 -26.28 -24.21 28.86
C ASP A 455 -27.80 -24.47 29.08
N ASN A 456 -28.41 -25.32 28.25
CA ASN A 456 -29.83 -25.76 28.31
C ASN A 456 -30.93 -24.80 27.81
N ILE A 457 -30.65 -23.95 26.80
CA ILE A 457 -31.66 -23.11 26.14
C ILE A 457 -31.77 -23.45 24.65
N ASN A 458 -33.00 -23.51 24.13
CA ASN A 458 -33.31 -23.87 22.75
C ASN A 458 -33.61 -22.66 21.84
N TYR A 459 -33.15 -21.46 22.24
CA TYR A 459 -33.36 -20.22 21.50
C TYR A 459 -32.15 -19.29 21.62
N THR A 460 -32.05 -18.35 20.68
CA THR A 460 -31.05 -17.26 20.67
C THR A 460 -31.77 -15.95 20.33
N VAL A 461 -31.49 -14.90 21.09
CA VAL A 461 -32.01 -13.55 20.85
C VAL A 461 -30.83 -12.62 20.61
N GLU A 462 -30.81 -11.97 19.44
CA GLU A 462 -29.81 -10.96 19.09
C GLU A 462 -30.51 -9.64 18.77
N VAL A 463 -30.04 -8.55 19.39
CA VAL A 463 -30.44 -7.18 19.05
C VAL A 463 -29.25 -6.52 18.37
N LYS A 464 -29.45 -5.95 17.17
CA LYS A 464 -28.40 -5.34 16.36
C LYS A 464 -28.66 -3.85 16.22
N ASN A 465 -27.65 -3.04 16.55
CA ASN A 465 -27.65 -1.59 16.37
C ASN A 465 -26.51 -1.22 15.42
N ILE A 466 -26.82 -0.98 14.15
CA ILE A 466 -25.85 -0.70 13.09
C ILE A 466 -25.97 0.77 12.73
N TYR A 467 -24.87 1.53 12.83
CA TYR A 467 -24.88 2.98 12.54
C TYR A 467 -24.61 3.30 11.07
N PHE A 468 -23.88 2.44 10.37
CA PHE A 468 -23.42 2.72 9.00
C PHE A 468 -23.88 1.66 8.01
N GLU A 469 -24.44 2.14 6.90
CA GLU A 469 -24.86 1.33 5.76
C GLU A 469 -24.11 1.79 4.50
N TRP A 470 -23.83 0.83 3.62
CA TRP A 470 -23.22 1.11 2.34
C TRP A 470 -24.29 1.45 1.30
N ILE A 471 -24.11 2.59 0.64
CA ILE A 471 -24.91 2.97 -0.53
C ILE A 471 -24.08 2.65 -1.75
N SER A 472 -24.63 1.84 -2.65
CA SER A 472 -23.98 1.57 -3.93
C SER A 472 -23.72 2.90 -4.65
N ALA A 473 -22.49 3.15 -5.10
CA ALA A 473 -22.20 4.39 -5.84
C ALA A 473 -22.92 4.46 -7.19
N ASN A 474 -23.60 3.38 -7.58
CA ASN A 474 -24.56 3.36 -8.67
C ASN A 474 -25.72 4.36 -8.45
N LEU A 475 -26.11 4.54 -7.20
CA LEU A 475 -27.19 5.42 -6.81
C LEU A 475 -26.74 6.88 -6.63
N ILE A 476 -25.46 7.21 -6.82
CA ILE A 476 -24.89 8.55 -6.56
C ILE A 476 -24.59 9.25 -7.89
N ASP A 477 -25.16 10.44 -8.08
CA ASP A 477 -24.97 11.24 -9.31
C ASP A 477 -23.73 12.13 -9.25
N ALA A 478 -23.38 12.65 -8.08
CA ALA A 478 -22.25 13.55 -7.91
C ALA A 478 -21.72 13.55 -6.48
N TYR A 479 -20.40 13.70 -6.36
CA TYR A 479 -19.69 13.96 -5.11
C TYR A 479 -19.26 15.42 -5.09
N ILE A 480 -19.64 16.16 -4.05
CA ILE A 480 -19.32 17.57 -3.89
C ILE A 480 -18.34 17.70 -2.74
N CYS A 481 -17.11 18.07 -3.07
CA CYS A 481 -15.99 18.15 -2.13
C CYS A 481 -15.29 19.52 -2.21
N GLU A 482 -14.24 19.66 -1.42
CA GLU A 482 -13.41 20.86 -1.33
C GLU A 482 -12.64 21.19 -2.61
N GLU A 483 -12.52 20.24 -3.55
CA GLU A 483 -11.88 20.42 -4.86
C GLU A 483 -12.90 20.68 -5.99
N GLY A 484 -14.20 20.60 -5.69
CA GLY A 484 -15.28 20.84 -6.65
C GLY A 484 -16.26 19.68 -6.74
N THR A 485 -16.82 19.47 -7.92
CA THR A 485 -17.72 18.34 -8.20
C THR A 485 -16.94 17.22 -8.87
N LEU A 486 -16.99 16.04 -8.27
CA LEU A 486 -16.36 14.81 -8.74
C LEU A 486 -17.42 13.76 -9.09
N TYR A 487 -17.00 12.80 -9.91
CA TYR A 487 -17.80 11.67 -10.35
C TYR A 487 -17.11 10.35 -9.97
N ALA A 488 -17.81 9.23 -10.15
CA ALA A 488 -17.34 7.91 -9.70
C ALA A 488 -15.91 7.56 -10.16
N THR A 489 -15.52 7.91 -11.39
CA THR A 489 -14.16 7.64 -11.91
C THR A 489 -13.07 8.38 -11.13
N ALA A 490 -13.30 9.64 -10.77
CA ALA A 490 -12.35 10.41 -9.97
C ALA A 490 -12.24 9.87 -8.54
N ILE A 491 -13.34 9.34 -7.98
CA ILE A 491 -13.34 8.65 -6.68
C ILE A 491 -12.53 7.35 -6.75
N GLN A 492 -12.66 6.58 -7.84
CA GLN A 492 -11.86 5.38 -8.08
C GLN A 492 -10.36 5.68 -8.17
N GLU A 493 -9.99 6.69 -8.96
CA GLU A 493 -8.61 7.15 -9.06
C GLU A 493 -8.06 7.58 -7.69
N LYS A 494 -8.86 8.33 -6.92
CA LYS A 494 -8.49 8.74 -5.57
C LYS A 494 -8.29 7.52 -4.66
N ALA A 495 -9.18 6.53 -4.69
CA ALA A 495 -9.04 5.31 -3.89
C ALA A 495 -7.73 4.57 -4.22
N GLN A 496 -7.40 4.43 -5.50
CA GLN A 496 -6.13 3.83 -5.93
C GLN A 496 -4.91 4.62 -5.42
N GLN A 497 -4.94 5.95 -5.47
CA GLN A 497 -3.88 6.79 -4.91
C GLN A 497 -3.73 6.59 -3.40
N VAL A 498 -4.85 6.48 -2.66
CA VAL A 498 -4.83 6.20 -1.21
C VAL A 498 -4.14 4.87 -0.95
N LYS A 499 -4.49 3.82 -1.70
CA LYS A 499 -3.84 2.50 -1.56
C LYS A 499 -2.36 2.54 -1.88
N GLN A 500 -1.95 3.17 -2.97
CA GLN A 500 -0.52 3.28 -3.32
C GLN A 500 0.28 3.99 -2.21
N LYS A 501 -0.26 5.08 -1.65
CA LYS A 501 0.37 5.80 -0.53
C LYS A 501 0.36 4.97 0.75
N ALA A 502 -0.74 4.28 1.07
CA ALA A 502 -0.84 3.41 2.24
C ALA A 502 0.16 2.24 2.15
N ASP A 503 0.30 1.65 0.98
CA ASP A 503 1.30 0.64 0.70
C ASP A 503 2.71 1.22 0.86
N LYS A 504 3.01 2.40 0.30
CA LYS A 504 4.31 3.08 0.46
C LYS A 504 4.67 3.34 1.94
N TYR A 505 3.77 3.96 2.70
CA TYR A 505 4.11 4.46 4.04
C TYR A 505 3.93 3.41 5.13
N PHE A 506 2.91 2.58 5.03
CA PHE A 506 2.57 1.64 6.10
C PHE A 506 2.98 0.21 5.78
N VAL A 507 3.13 -0.21 4.51
CA VAL A 507 3.68 -1.54 4.24
C VAL A 507 5.13 -1.61 4.69
N SER A 508 5.33 -2.29 5.83
CA SER A 508 6.65 -2.60 6.41
C SER A 508 7.59 -2.87 5.27
N PHE A 509 8.58 -1.98 5.13
CA PHE A 509 9.54 -1.97 4.04
C PHE A 509 10.04 -3.40 3.81
N GLN A 510 9.43 -4.08 2.84
CA GLN A 510 9.96 -5.28 2.22
C GLN A 510 11.13 -4.93 1.31
N MET A 511 11.61 -3.67 1.31
CA MET A 511 12.97 -3.36 0.87
C MET A 511 14.00 -4.26 1.59
N SER A 512 13.71 -4.76 2.80
CA SER A 512 14.61 -5.74 3.42
C SER A 512 14.65 -7.10 2.72
N LYS A 513 13.62 -7.52 1.95
CA LYS A 513 13.55 -8.84 1.28
C LYS A 513 13.83 -8.80 -0.21
N VAL A 514 13.24 -7.88 -0.96
CA VAL A 514 13.42 -7.83 -2.43
C VAL A 514 14.86 -7.50 -2.84
N PHE A 515 15.66 -6.98 -1.90
CA PHE A 515 17.09 -6.73 -2.07
C PHE A 515 17.98 -7.70 -1.26
N GLN A 516 17.46 -8.78 -0.67
CA GLN A 516 18.31 -9.80 -0.02
C GLN A 516 19.16 -10.52 -1.08
N SER A 517 20.42 -10.83 -0.78
CA SER A 517 21.24 -11.61 -1.73
C SER A 517 20.55 -12.94 -2.05
N GLY A 518 20.52 -13.31 -3.34
CA GLY A 518 19.91 -14.54 -3.82
C GLY A 518 18.94 -14.33 -4.98
N ILE A 519 18.24 -15.41 -5.33
CA ILE A 519 17.26 -15.46 -6.42
C ILE A 519 15.88 -15.06 -5.90
N HIS A 520 15.20 -14.19 -6.64
CA HIS A 520 13.87 -13.70 -6.33
C HIS A 520 12.95 -13.85 -7.53
N THR A 521 11.66 -13.97 -7.26
CA THR A 521 10.64 -13.95 -8.31
C THR A 521 9.49 -13.01 -7.97
N PHE A 522 8.84 -12.47 -9.01
CA PHE A 522 7.62 -11.70 -8.86
C PHE A 522 6.64 -11.97 -10.01
N ASN A 523 5.35 -11.78 -9.74
CA ASN A 523 4.29 -12.06 -10.70
C ASN A 523 3.67 -10.77 -11.22
N VAL A 524 3.49 -10.69 -12.53
CA VAL A 524 2.75 -9.63 -13.21
C VAL A 524 1.43 -10.22 -13.69
N LEU A 525 0.39 -10.09 -12.87
CA LEU A 525 -0.92 -10.71 -13.11
C LEU A 525 -1.52 -10.31 -14.46
N ALA A 526 -1.38 -9.03 -14.85
CA ALA A 526 -1.89 -8.52 -16.12
C ALA A 526 -1.24 -9.16 -17.37
N LYS A 527 -0.02 -9.71 -17.22
CA LYS A 527 0.72 -10.39 -18.28
C LYS A 527 0.70 -11.92 -18.14
N GLU A 528 0.15 -12.44 -17.03
CA GLU A 528 0.25 -13.85 -16.64
C GLU A 528 1.71 -14.37 -16.63
N LEU A 529 2.66 -13.49 -16.28
CA LEU A 529 4.09 -13.80 -16.26
C LEU A 529 4.65 -13.78 -14.83
N THR A 530 5.50 -14.77 -14.53
CA THR A 530 6.46 -14.74 -13.43
C THR A 530 7.83 -14.37 -13.98
N PHE A 531 8.49 -13.40 -13.34
CA PHE A 531 9.87 -13.00 -13.65
C PHE A 531 10.81 -13.40 -12.51
N GLU A 532 12.04 -13.73 -12.88
CA GLU A 532 13.17 -13.98 -11.97
C GLU A 532 14.18 -12.82 -12.04
N TYR A 533 14.77 -12.50 -10.88
CA TYR A 533 15.94 -11.64 -10.80
C TYR A 533 16.88 -12.11 -9.68
N VAL A 534 18.18 -11.87 -9.88
CA VAL A 534 19.22 -12.23 -8.91
C VAL A 534 19.76 -10.97 -8.25
N VAL A 535 19.89 -10.99 -6.93
CA VAL A 535 20.44 -9.87 -6.15
C VAL A 535 21.79 -10.28 -5.56
N HIS A 536 22.76 -9.39 -5.69
CA HIS A 536 24.04 -9.45 -5.00
C HIS A 536 24.26 -8.22 -4.14
N ARG A 537 24.67 -8.42 -2.88
CA ARG A 537 24.97 -7.34 -1.93
C ARG A 537 26.38 -7.43 -1.35
N PRO A 538 27.00 -6.28 -1.01
CA PRO A 538 28.22 -6.24 -0.23
C PRO A 538 28.05 -6.86 1.15
N SER A 539 29.10 -7.46 1.70
CA SER A 539 29.05 -8.32 2.88
C SER A 539 28.80 -7.60 4.22
N LYS A 540 28.64 -6.26 4.24
CA LYS A 540 28.47 -5.45 5.46
C LYS A 540 27.08 -4.81 5.48
N GLU A 541 26.28 -5.15 6.48
CA GLU A 541 24.84 -4.80 6.65
C GLU A 541 24.49 -3.29 6.78
N LYS A 542 25.47 -2.36 6.67
CA LYS A 542 25.27 -0.93 6.94
C LYS A 542 25.18 -0.05 5.68
N GLU A 543 24.94 -0.62 4.51
CA GLU A 543 24.98 0.13 3.25
C GLU A 543 23.62 0.65 2.80
N ASP A 544 23.67 1.86 2.25
CA ASP A 544 22.54 2.65 1.79
C ASP A 544 21.79 1.94 0.63
N PRO A 545 20.49 1.64 0.77
CA PRO A 545 19.69 1.05 -0.31
C PRO A 545 19.59 1.93 -1.57
N HIS A 546 20.04 3.18 -1.53
CA HIS A 546 20.09 4.07 -2.70
C HIS A 546 21.25 3.78 -3.67
N ASN A 547 22.27 3.01 -3.28
CA ASN A 547 23.34 2.58 -4.18
C ASN A 547 22.95 1.29 -4.94
N LEU A 548 22.05 1.43 -5.91
CA LEU A 548 21.49 0.32 -6.68
C LEU A 548 21.90 0.37 -8.15
N ILE A 549 22.37 -0.76 -8.68
CA ILE A 549 22.59 -0.99 -10.11
C ILE A 549 21.67 -2.11 -10.56
N VAL A 550 20.82 -1.84 -11.54
CA VAL A 550 19.99 -2.86 -12.19
C VAL A 550 20.59 -3.18 -13.55
N VAL A 551 20.89 -4.45 -13.77
CA VAL A 551 21.48 -5.00 -14.99
C VAL A 551 20.42 -5.80 -15.74
N GLN A 552 20.09 -5.36 -16.94
CA GLN A 552 19.19 -6.08 -17.84
C GLN A 552 19.95 -7.16 -18.61
N CYS A 553 19.53 -8.40 -18.46
CA CYS A 553 20.08 -9.51 -19.23
C CYS A 553 19.54 -9.54 -20.67
N PRO A 554 20.30 -10.08 -21.64
CA PRO A 554 19.83 -10.19 -23.03
C PRO A 554 18.52 -10.96 -23.15
N GLY A 555 17.63 -10.52 -24.05
CA GLY A 555 16.31 -11.13 -24.29
C GLY A 555 16.35 -12.51 -24.92
N TRP A 556 17.47 -12.86 -25.56
CA TRP A 556 17.56 -14.03 -26.43
C TRP A 556 17.90 -15.35 -25.71
N GLY A 557 18.03 -15.33 -24.37
CA GLY A 557 18.15 -16.56 -23.58
C GLY A 557 19.54 -16.91 -23.04
N LEU A 558 20.46 -15.94 -22.96
CA LEU A 558 21.82 -16.17 -22.40
C LEU A 558 21.84 -16.26 -20.86
N GLY A 559 20.90 -15.59 -20.19
CA GLY A 559 20.87 -15.48 -18.72
C GLY A 559 21.86 -14.45 -18.16
N SER A 560 22.06 -14.46 -16.85
CA SER A 560 22.87 -13.47 -16.12
C SER A 560 24.28 -13.92 -15.75
N GLU A 561 24.59 -15.22 -15.76
CA GLU A 561 25.77 -15.78 -15.08
C GLU A 561 27.11 -15.17 -15.56
N TYR A 562 27.25 -14.92 -16.86
CA TYR A 562 28.44 -14.29 -17.42
C TYR A 562 28.60 -12.81 -17.01
N LEU A 563 27.48 -12.10 -16.83
CA LEU A 563 27.47 -10.73 -16.31
C LEU A 563 27.75 -10.74 -14.80
N GLU A 564 27.23 -11.72 -14.08
CA GLU A 564 27.50 -11.88 -12.65
C GLU A 564 28.99 -12.10 -12.39
N ASN A 565 29.61 -13.05 -13.08
CA ASN A 565 31.03 -13.33 -12.95
C ASN A 565 31.91 -12.17 -13.47
N GLY A 566 31.47 -11.55 -14.56
CA GLY A 566 32.15 -10.44 -15.22
C GLY A 566 32.15 -9.13 -14.43
N LEU A 567 31.04 -8.81 -13.77
CA LEU A 567 30.82 -7.54 -13.06
C LEU A 567 30.97 -7.65 -11.54
N LYS A 568 31.37 -8.83 -11.04
CA LYS A 568 31.53 -9.15 -9.60
C LYS A 568 32.18 -8.05 -8.76
N ALA A 569 33.20 -7.38 -9.32
CA ALA A 569 33.89 -6.29 -8.65
C ALA A 569 32.97 -5.13 -8.22
N LEU A 570 31.79 -4.94 -8.81
CA LEU A 570 30.85 -3.89 -8.40
C LEU A 570 30.30 -4.08 -6.97
N TRP A 571 30.15 -5.33 -6.50
CA TRP A 571 29.67 -5.66 -5.15
C TRP A 571 30.66 -6.43 -4.27
N GLU A 572 31.70 -7.04 -4.85
CA GLU A 572 32.74 -7.79 -4.13
C GLU A 572 34.14 -7.44 -4.72
N PRO A 573 34.86 -6.44 -4.19
CA PRO A 573 36.08 -5.92 -4.76
C PRO A 573 37.27 -6.81 -4.39
N GLU A 574 38.22 -6.96 -5.32
CA GLU A 574 39.38 -7.87 -5.16
C GLU A 574 40.42 -7.40 -4.13
N ASP A 575 40.43 -6.10 -3.77
CA ASP A 575 41.33 -5.53 -2.76
C ASP A 575 40.58 -4.90 -1.58
N SER A 576 40.73 -5.51 -0.41
CA SER A 576 40.20 -5.06 0.88
C SER A 576 40.73 -3.70 1.37
N SER A 577 41.78 -3.16 0.74
CA SER A 577 42.43 -1.89 1.12
C SER A 577 41.71 -0.65 0.56
N THR A 578 40.87 -0.81 -0.47
CA THR A 578 40.06 0.26 -1.04
C THR A 578 38.63 0.19 -0.51
N ASN A 579 38.08 1.34 -0.13
CA ASN A 579 36.74 1.47 0.47
C ASN A 579 35.60 1.29 -0.56
N ALA A 580 35.73 0.31 -1.48
CA ALA A 580 35.23 0.40 -2.86
C ALA A 580 34.32 -0.76 -3.34
N SER A 581 33.44 -1.27 -2.49
CA SER A 581 32.17 -1.86 -2.94
C SER A 581 31.03 -1.26 -2.14
N ARG A 582 30.08 -0.63 -2.84
CA ARG A 582 28.94 0.06 -2.21
C ARG A 582 27.62 -0.26 -2.89
N TYR A 583 27.61 -1.09 -3.94
CA TYR A 583 26.46 -1.25 -4.80
C TYR A 583 25.74 -2.57 -4.55
N THR A 584 24.44 -2.50 -4.31
CA THR A 584 23.55 -3.64 -4.53
C THR A 584 23.36 -3.78 -6.04
N VAL A 585 23.60 -4.98 -6.58
CA VAL A 585 23.47 -5.24 -8.02
C VAL A 585 22.37 -6.25 -8.25
N ILE A 586 21.43 -5.91 -9.13
CA ILE A 586 20.29 -6.76 -9.53
C ILE A 586 20.48 -7.19 -10.98
N PHE A 587 20.37 -8.48 -11.26
CA PHE A 587 20.35 -9.03 -12.62
C PHE A 587 18.93 -9.47 -12.95
N PHE A 588 18.29 -8.78 -13.89
CA PHE A 588 16.91 -9.06 -14.28
C PHE A 588 16.85 -9.98 -15.50
N HIS A 589 16.12 -11.09 -15.38
CA HIS A 589 15.97 -12.07 -16.45
C HIS A 589 14.77 -11.76 -17.32
N SER A 590 15.00 -11.74 -18.64
CA SER A 590 13.96 -11.58 -19.64
C SER A 590 13.01 -12.77 -19.70
N ARG A 591 11.84 -12.58 -20.31
CA ARG A 591 10.82 -13.62 -20.55
C ARG A 591 11.44 -14.92 -21.09
N GLY A 592 11.06 -16.05 -20.51
CA GLY A 592 11.51 -17.38 -20.92
C GLY A 592 12.99 -17.70 -20.68
N THR A 593 13.75 -16.79 -20.06
CA THR A 593 15.16 -16.99 -19.69
C THR A 593 15.25 -17.35 -18.22
N ASP A 594 16.03 -18.37 -17.91
CA ASP A 594 16.25 -18.87 -16.55
C ASP A 594 14.95 -19.18 -15.81
N GLY A 595 14.74 -18.67 -14.59
CA GLY A 595 13.50 -18.88 -13.85
C GLY A 595 12.31 -18.03 -14.32
N SER A 596 12.48 -17.16 -15.32
CA SER A 596 11.37 -16.38 -15.87
C SER A 596 10.48 -17.22 -16.78
N SER A 597 9.17 -17.12 -16.54
CA SER A 597 8.15 -17.82 -17.32
C SER A 597 8.09 -17.37 -18.79
N ARG A 598 7.54 -18.24 -19.64
CA ARG A 598 7.27 -17.95 -21.06
C ARG A 598 5.84 -17.40 -21.21
N PRO A 599 5.60 -16.35 -22.00
CA PRO A 599 4.26 -15.84 -22.30
C PRO A 599 3.39 -16.86 -23.03
N VAL A 600 2.08 -16.80 -22.80
CA VAL A 600 1.07 -17.63 -23.48
C VAL A 600 0.53 -16.88 -24.71
N GLY A 601 0.54 -17.51 -25.89
CA GLY A 601 -0.04 -16.92 -27.11
C GLY A 601 0.88 -15.92 -27.85
N SER A 602 0.29 -14.90 -28.49
CA SER A 602 1.00 -13.91 -29.33
C SER A 602 1.57 -12.71 -28.56
N GLN A 603 1.54 -12.72 -27.21
CA GLN A 603 2.11 -11.67 -26.34
C GLN A 603 3.64 -11.77 -26.25
N MET A 604 4.29 -11.72 -27.41
CA MET A 604 5.66 -12.15 -27.59
C MET A 604 6.71 -11.05 -27.29
N SER A 605 8.00 -11.37 -27.34
CA SER A 605 9.11 -10.57 -26.80
C SER A 605 9.63 -9.46 -27.75
N SER A 606 8.82 -8.45 -28.06
CA SER A 606 9.33 -7.26 -28.77
C SER A 606 10.21 -6.39 -27.85
N MET A 607 11.02 -5.50 -28.42
CA MET A 607 11.75 -4.49 -27.62
C MET A 607 10.84 -3.66 -26.69
N PRO A 608 9.71 -3.08 -27.14
CA PRO A 608 8.73 -2.43 -26.26
C PRO A 608 8.20 -3.32 -25.14
N ASP A 609 7.96 -4.60 -25.41
CA ASP A 609 7.49 -5.56 -24.40
C ASP A 609 8.53 -5.80 -23.31
N LEU A 610 9.80 -5.97 -23.71
CA LEU A 610 10.93 -6.16 -22.81
C LEU A 610 11.24 -4.89 -22.01
N ALA A 611 11.12 -3.71 -22.62
CA ALA A 611 11.19 -2.43 -21.91
C ALA A 611 10.04 -2.28 -20.89
N SER A 612 8.81 -2.65 -21.25
CA SER A 612 7.68 -2.65 -20.32
C SER A 612 7.89 -3.62 -19.14
N ASP A 613 8.66 -4.69 -19.30
CA ASP A 613 8.99 -5.60 -18.19
C ASP A 613 9.89 -4.93 -17.15
N LEU A 614 10.83 -4.08 -17.57
CA LEU A 614 11.58 -3.21 -16.66
C LEU A 614 10.63 -2.28 -15.90
N GLU A 615 9.59 -1.73 -16.51
CA GLU A 615 8.62 -0.92 -15.75
C GLU A 615 7.90 -1.72 -14.65
N ASN A 616 7.59 -2.99 -14.91
CA ASN A 616 7.01 -3.88 -13.90
C ASN A 616 8.02 -4.17 -12.78
N LEU A 617 9.29 -4.40 -13.12
CA LEU A 617 10.36 -4.56 -12.14
C LEU A 617 10.52 -3.30 -11.27
N ARG A 618 10.50 -2.10 -11.87
CA ARG A 618 10.60 -0.83 -11.14
C ARG A 618 9.50 -0.69 -10.09
N HIS A 619 8.26 -1.01 -10.47
CA HIS A 619 7.13 -1.03 -9.56
C HIS A 619 7.27 -2.09 -8.46
N HIS A 620 7.71 -3.30 -8.82
CA HIS A 620 7.97 -4.38 -7.86
C HIS A 620 9.06 -4.02 -6.85
N LEU A 621 10.12 -3.34 -7.29
CA LEU A 621 11.20 -2.86 -6.44
C LEU A 621 10.85 -1.56 -5.69
N HIS A 622 9.66 -1.00 -5.94
CA HIS A 622 9.18 0.27 -5.36
C HIS A 622 10.11 1.47 -5.58
N LEU A 623 10.78 1.51 -6.74
CA LEU A 623 11.70 2.59 -7.09
C LEU A 623 10.95 3.71 -7.79
N GLU A 624 11.22 4.98 -7.46
CA GLU A 624 10.68 6.11 -8.24
C GLU A 624 11.30 6.20 -9.64
N ARG A 625 12.62 5.96 -9.70
CA ARG A 625 13.46 5.85 -10.89
C ARG A 625 14.56 4.83 -10.62
N TYR A 626 15.12 4.21 -11.64
CA TYR A 626 16.36 3.43 -11.51
C TYR A 626 17.53 4.38 -11.26
N PRO A 627 18.30 4.23 -10.15
CA PRO A 627 19.48 5.06 -9.93
C PRO A 627 20.52 4.83 -11.02
N VAL A 628 20.84 3.55 -11.28
CA VAL A 628 21.67 3.12 -12.39
C VAL A 628 20.99 1.95 -13.10
N LEU A 629 20.81 2.07 -14.41
CA LEU A 629 20.34 1.01 -15.28
C LEU A 629 21.44 0.65 -16.28
N LEU A 630 21.78 -0.63 -16.40
CA LEU A 630 22.90 -1.12 -17.19
C LEU A 630 22.44 -2.24 -18.14
N GLY A 631 22.93 -2.22 -19.38
CA GLY A 631 22.70 -3.30 -20.33
C GLY A 631 23.89 -3.53 -21.25
N HIS A 632 24.07 -4.79 -21.66
CA HIS A 632 25.08 -5.18 -22.65
C HIS A 632 24.41 -5.72 -23.92
N SER A 633 24.94 -5.36 -25.10
CA SER A 633 24.48 -5.91 -26.39
C SER A 633 22.98 -5.73 -26.55
N ASN A 634 22.22 -6.81 -26.74
CA ASN A 634 20.77 -6.77 -26.75
C ASN A 634 20.13 -6.29 -25.43
N GLY A 635 20.72 -6.61 -24.27
CA GLY A 635 20.30 -6.03 -22.99
C GLY A 635 20.49 -4.51 -22.96
N GLY A 636 21.51 -4.01 -23.67
CA GLY A 636 21.76 -2.58 -23.90
C GLY A 636 20.65 -1.92 -24.71
N ALA A 637 20.16 -2.59 -25.77
CA ALA A 637 19.00 -2.12 -26.52
C ALA A 637 17.77 -2.02 -25.62
N ILE A 638 17.48 -3.05 -24.81
CA ILE A 638 16.29 -3.07 -23.93
C ILE A 638 16.30 -1.89 -22.94
N VAL A 639 17.44 -1.63 -22.27
CA VAL A 639 17.52 -0.52 -21.31
C VAL A 639 17.48 0.85 -21.98
N LEU A 640 17.99 0.97 -23.20
CA LEU A 640 17.90 2.18 -24.01
C LEU A 640 16.45 2.45 -24.42
N GLY A 641 15.74 1.42 -24.89
CA GLY A 641 14.30 1.51 -25.21
C GLY A 641 13.44 1.83 -23.99
N TYR A 642 13.81 1.31 -22.81
CA TYR A 642 13.17 1.71 -21.55
C TYR A 642 13.41 3.19 -21.23
N ALA A 643 14.65 3.67 -21.34
CA ALA A 643 14.99 5.07 -21.07
C ALA A 643 14.30 6.04 -22.05
N GLU A 644 14.05 5.62 -23.29
CA GLU A 644 13.25 6.40 -24.25
C GLU A 644 11.74 6.39 -23.91
N MET A 645 11.18 5.22 -23.59
CA MET A 645 9.75 5.07 -23.30
C MET A 645 9.38 5.74 -21.97
N TYR A 646 10.31 5.78 -21.02
CA TYR A 646 10.15 6.35 -19.69
C TYR A 646 11.28 7.33 -19.34
N PRO A 647 11.37 8.51 -20.02
CA PRO A 647 12.50 9.44 -19.92
C PRO A 647 12.92 9.84 -18.51
N SER A 648 11.94 10.06 -17.62
CA SER A 648 12.18 10.52 -16.25
C SER A 648 12.45 9.38 -15.24
N ARG A 649 12.55 8.12 -15.69
CA ARG A 649 12.59 6.94 -14.82
C ARG A 649 13.97 6.27 -14.74
N VAL A 650 14.99 6.87 -15.35
CA VAL A 650 16.40 6.43 -15.23
C VAL A 650 17.26 7.64 -14.85
N GLY A 651 18.07 7.50 -13.80
CA GLY A 651 19.05 8.52 -13.40
C GLY A 651 20.30 8.44 -14.28
N LYS A 652 21.03 7.33 -14.16
CA LYS A 652 22.23 7.04 -14.96
C LYS A 652 22.03 5.76 -15.79
N LEU A 653 22.40 5.82 -17.06
CA LEU A 653 22.32 4.73 -18.03
C LEU A 653 23.73 4.27 -18.42
N VAL A 654 24.02 2.97 -18.36
CA VAL A 654 25.31 2.40 -18.77
C VAL A 654 25.08 1.39 -19.90
N LEU A 655 25.70 1.64 -21.04
CA LEU A 655 25.59 0.83 -22.25
C LEU A 655 26.95 0.22 -22.59
N LEU A 656 27.02 -1.11 -22.60
CA LEU A 656 28.22 -1.87 -22.95
C LEU A 656 28.00 -2.55 -24.30
N ASP A 657 28.78 -2.16 -25.32
CA ASP A 657 28.70 -2.70 -26.69
C ASP A 657 27.23 -2.94 -27.14
N HIS A 658 26.36 -1.95 -26.92
CA HIS A 658 24.90 -2.08 -27.08
C HIS A 658 24.45 -2.12 -28.55
N GLN A 659 23.25 -2.63 -28.76
CA GLN A 659 22.55 -2.57 -30.04
C GLN A 659 21.61 -1.36 -30.12
N LEU A 660 21.37 -0.84 -31.33
CA LEU A 660 20.47 0.30 -31.57
C LEU A 660 19.16 -0.09 -32.26
N ASP A 661 19.13 -1.23 -32.95
CA ASP A 661 18.04 -1.66 -33.82
C ASP A 661 17.47 -3.03 -33.44
N ALA A 662 16.20 -3.21 -33.80
CA ALA A 662 15.49 -4.48 -33.79
C ALA A 662 16.30 -5.53 -34.57
N TRP A 663 16.68 -6.61 -33.89
CA TRP A 663 17.66 -7.61 -34.31
C TRP A 663 17.46 -8.12 -35.76
N ASP A 664 18.44 -7.91 -36.64
CA ASP A 664 18.56 -8.64 -37.91
C ASP A 664 19.80 -9.54 -37.95
N SER A 665 19.68 -10.78 -37.46
CA SER A 665 20.73 -11.77 -37.70
C SER A 665 20.55 -12.49 -39.03
N MET A 666 21.50 -12.31 -39.94
CA MET A 666 21.70 -13.18 -41.09
C MET A 666 22.54 -14.44 -40.79
N LEU A 667 22.99 -14.66 -39.54
CA LEU A 667 24.15 -15.54 -39.27
C LEU A 667 23.93 -16.80 -38.42
N VAL A 668 22.77 -17.02 -37.79
CA VAL A 668 22.50 -18.29 -37.08
C VAL A 668 21.80 -19.25 -38.04
N ARG A 669 22.37 -20.46 -38.23
CA ARG A 669 21.72 -21.53 -38.99
C ARG A 669 20.33 -21.79 -38.41
N LYS A 670 19.32 -22.06 -39.25
CA LYS A 670 18.00 -22.50 -38.76
C LYS A 670 18.20 -23.80 -37.96
N THR A 671 18.07 -23.72 -36.64
CA THR A 671 18.07 -24.86 -35.72
C THR A 671 16.72 -24.94 -35.01
N ASP A 672 16.26 -26.16 -34.74
CA ASP A 672 14.97 -26.43 -34.08
C ASP A 672 15.14 -26.91 -32.63
N THR A 673 16.38 -27.08 -32.15
CA THR A 673 16.69 -27.57 -30.79
C THR A 673 17.59 -26.58 -30.03
N ASP A 674 17.46 -26.56 -28.70
CA ASP A 674 18.29 -25.76 -27.80
C ASP A 674 19.76 -26.22 -27.85
N GLU A 675 20.01 -27.53 -28.03
CA GLU A 675 21.35 -28.10 -28.16
C GLU A 675 22.10 -27.59 -29.39
N ASP A 676 21.47 -27.70 -30.57
CA ASP A 676 22.08 -27.27 -31.83
C ASP A 676 22.28 -25.75 -31.85
N PHE A 677 21.33 -25.00 -31.29
CA PHE A 677 21.46 -23.55 -31.14
C PHE A 677 22.64 -23.20 -30.24
N THR A 678 22.76 -23.87 -29.08
CA THR A 678 23.88 -23.67 -28.14
C THR A 678 25.22 -23.95 -28.80
N GLU A 679 25.34 -25.05 -29.55
CA GLU A 679 26.59 -25.39 -30.25
C GLU A 679 26.93 -24.38 -31.36
N SER A 680 25.92 -23.97 -32.14
CA SER A 680 26.10 -22.94 -33.17
C SER A 680 26.60 -21.63 -32.58
N VAL A 681 26.03 -21.21 -31.45
CA VAL A 681 26.42 -19.98 -30.75
C VAL A 681 27.84 -20.09 -30.18
N ARG A 682 28.19 -21.22 -29.55
CA ARG A 682 29.55 -21.50 -29.07
C ARG A 682 30.59 -21.41 -30.19
N GLY A 683 30.25 -21.85 -31.41
CA GLY A 683 31.11 -21.73 -32.59
C GLY A 683 31.40 -20.29 -33.03
N MET A 684 30.58 -19.32 -32.63
CA MET A 684 30.72 -17.90 -33.00
C MET A 684 31.45 -17.05 -31.96
N TRP A 685 31.65 -17.55 -30.74
CA TRP A 685 32.36 -16.84 -29.66
C TRP A 685 33.73 -16.28 -30.06
N PRO A 686 34.56 -16.95 -30.87
CA PRO A 686 35.83 -16.37 -31.31
C PRO A 686 35.71 -15.04 -32.05
N LEU A 687 34.57 -14.75 -32.69
CA LEU A 687 34.32 -13.49 -33.40
C LEU A 687 34.02 -12.31 -32.46
N HIS A 688 33.71 -12.58 -31.19
CA HIS A 688 33.31 -11.58 -30.21
C HIS A 688 34.51 -11.00 -29.44
N PHE A 689 35.72 -11.52 -29.62
CA PHE A 689 36.91 -11.14 -28.84
C PHE A 689 38.05 -10.70 -29.75
N PHE A 690 38.86 -9.77 -29.26
CA PHE A 690 40.12 -9.42 -29.91
C PHE A 690 41.19 -10.52 -29.71
N HIS A 691 41.23 -11.13 -28.52
CA HIS A 691 42.11 -12.28 -28.22
C HIS A 691 41.30 -13.55 -27.88
N PRO A 692 40.68 -14.21 -28.86
CA PRO A 692 39.74 -15.29 -28.61
C PRO A 692 40.37 -16.51 -27.93
N GLN A 693 41.64 -16.82 -28.18
CA GLN A 693 42.33 -17.93 -27.51
C GLN A 693 42.45 -17.73 -26.00
N GLN A 694 42.52 -16.48 -25.54
CA GLN A 694 42.61 -16.14 -24.12
C GLN A 694 41.23 -16.08 -23.48
N TYR A 695 40.27 -15.42 -24.12
CA TYR A 695 39.01 -15.02 -23.47
C TYR A 695 37.81 -15.92 -23.77
N VAL A 696 37.77 -16.66 -24.89
CA VAL A 696 36.68 -17.64 -25.13
C VAL A 696 36.63 -18.71 -24.03
N PRO A 697 37.76 -19.31 -23.57
CA PRO A 697 37.71 -20.23 -22.45
C PRO A 697 37.22 -19.60 -21.15
N GLN A 698 37.47 -18.30 -20.93
CA GLN A 698 36.96 -17.57 -19.76
C GLN A 698 35.45 -17.39 -19.87
N LEU A 699 34.95 -16.89 -21.01
CA LEU A 699 33.51 -16.73 -21.25
C LEU A 699 32.75 -18.06 -21.09
N LEU A 700 33.28 -19.16 -21.61
CA LEU A 700 32.66 -20.47 -21.48
C LEU A 700 32.60 -20.96 -20.03
N ARG A 701 33.60 -20.62 -19.19
CA ARG A 701 33.53 -20.87 -17.74
C ARG A 701 32.45 -20.01 -17.09
N ASP A 702 32.37 -18.75 -17.48
CA ASP A 702 31.43 -17.78 -16.89
C ASP A 702 29.97 -18.03 -17.30
N ILE A 703 29.71 -18.65 -18.45
CA ILE A 703 28.37 -19.09 -18.91
C ILE A 703 27.99 -20.45 -18.30
N GLY A 704 28.98 -21.30 -18.01
CA GLY A 704 28.77 -22.66 -17.50
C GLY A 704 28.16 -23.62 -18.52
N ASP A 705 27.55 -24.70 -18.02
CA ASP A 705 26.93 -25.78 -18.82
C ASP A 705 25.53 -25.45 -19.36
N ARG A 706 25.18 -24.16 -19.39
CA ARG A 706 23.86 -23.68 -19.75
C ARG A 706 23.50 -24.00 -21.21
N LYS A 707 22.24 -24.38 -21.42
CA LYS A 707 21.63 -24.50 -22.75
C LYS A 707 20.87 -23.21 -23.07
N LEU A 708 21.16 -22.65 -24.24
CA LEU A 708 20.54 -21.43 -24.73
C LEU A 708 19.19 -21.78 -25.34
N SER A 709 18.16 -21.01 -25.00
CA SER A 709 16.79 -21.24 -25.46
C SER A 709 16.64 -20.75 -26.91
N VAL A 710 16.55 -21.68 -27.86
CA VAL A 710 16.27 -21.37 -29.26
C VAL A 710 14.90 -20.69 -29.40
N TRP A 711 13.97 -21.04 -28.50
CA TRP A 711 12.67 -20.39 -28.41
C TRP A 711 12.81 -18.89 -28.09
N CYS A 712 13.61 -18.51 -27.09
CA CYS A 712 13.79 -17.10 -26.73
C CYS A 712 14.38 -16.31 -27.91
N TYR A 713 15.42 -16.87 -28.53
CA TYR A 713 16.06 -16.30 -29.70
C TYR A 713 15.08 -16.06 -30.87
N GLN A 714 14.31 -17.09 -31.23
CA GLN A 714 13.34 -17.01 -32.33
C GLN A 714 12.14 -16.11 -32.01
N ALA A 715 11.65 -16.16 -30.75
CA ALA A 715 10.51 -15.36 -30.32
C ALA A 715 10.85 -13.88 -30.40
N GLN A 716 12.00 -13.47 -29.83
CA GLN A 716 12.45 -12.09 -29.89
C GLN A 716 12.67 -11.62 -31.32
N GLY A 717 13.47 -12.35 -32.11
CA GLY A 717 13.76 -11.97 -33.49
C GLY A 717 12.53 -11.91 -34.40
N ARG A 718 11.46 -12.68 -34.12
CA ARG A 718 10.20 -12.57 -34.86
C ARG A 718 9.43 -11.30 -34.51
N CYS A 719 9.32 -10.98 -33.22
CA CYS A 719 8.56 -9.81 -32.76
C CYS A 719 9.18 -8.52 -33.24
N ASP A 720 10.49 -8.43 -33.12
CA ASP A 720 11.27 -7.27 -33.53
C ASP A 720 11.12 -7.01 -35.04
N LYS A 721 10.97 -8.06 -35.86
CA LYS A 721 10.68 -7.95 -37.31
C LYS A 721 9.23 -7.55 -37.64
N GLU A 722 8.31 -7.81 -36.72
CA GLU A 722 6.87 -7.52 -36.89
C GLU A 722 6.47 -6.21 -36.20
N LEU A 723 7.42 -5.45 -35.64
CA LEU A 723 7.16 -4.15 -35.04
C LEU A 723 6.56 -3.17 -36.06
N LEU A 724 5.51 -2.46 -35.62
CA LEU A 724 4.86 -1.41 -36.42
C LEU A 724 5.82 -0.25 -36.74
N ASP A 725 6.71 0.05 -35.79
CA ASP A 725 7.74 1.08 -35.92
C ASP A 725 9.10 0.54 -35.42
N PRO A 726 9.86 -0.16 -36.27
CA PRO A 726 11.16 -0.71 -35.89
C PRO A 726 12.26 0.35 -35.72
N MET A 727 12.00 1.60 -36.15
CA MET A 727 12.96 2.71 -36.07
C MET A 727 12.75 3.58 -34.83
N GLN A 728 11.69 3.34 -34.06
CA GLN A 728 11.36 4.10 -32.86
C GLN A 728 12.57 4.29 -31.92
N MET A 729 13.31 3.19 -31.65
CA MET A 729 14.50 3.16 -30.78
C MET A 729 15.68 4.02 -31.25
N VAL A 730 15.65 4.43 -32.51
CA VAL A 730 16.71 5.16 -33.18
C VAL A 730 16.31 6.61 -33.37
N GLU A 731 15.05 6.86 -33.71
CA GLU A 731 14.53 8.21 -33.99
C GLU A 731 14.28 9.03 -32.72
N ARG A 732 14.10 8.36 -31.59
CA ARG A 732 13.72 8.98 -30.31
C ARG A 732 14.84 8.97 -29.26
N LEU A 733 16.09 8.73 -29.65
CA LEU A 733 17.24 8.81 -28.74
C LEU A 733 17.35 10.17 -28.03
N GLY A 734 16.89 11.26 -28.66
CA GLY A 734 16.82 12.59 -28.06
C GLY A 734 15.86 12.71 -26.87
N ASP A 735 14.95 11.75 -26.67
CA ASP A 735 14.04 11.73 -25.53
C ASP A 735 14.73 11.22 -24.24
N VAL A 736 15.89 10.57 -24.34
CA VAL A 736 16.61 10.02 -23.19
C VAL A 736 17.16 11.15 -22.33
N GLN A 737 16.65 11.28 -21.10
CA GLN A 737 17.07 12.30 -20.13
C GLN A 737 18.20 11.84 -19.20
N ALA A 738 18.42 10.53 -19.11
CA ALA A 738 19.45 9.95 -18.26
C ALA A 738 20.86 10.39 -18.68
N GLU A 739 21.73 10.64 -17.70
CA GLU A 739 23.17 10.69 -17.99
C GLU A 739 23.59 9.32 -18.51
N THR A 740 24.33 9.29 -19.62
CA THR A 740 24.59 8.04 -20.33
C THR A 740 26.08 7.80 -20.50
N LEU A 741 26.57 6.65 -20.03
CA LEU A 741 27.90 6.15 -20.32
C LEU A 741 27.83 5.04 -21.37
N ILE A 742 28.63 5.17 -22.43
CA ILE A 742 28.73 4.20 -23.51
C ILE A 742 30.17 3.69 -23.53
N ILE A 743 30.36 2.37 -23.37
CA ILE A 743 31.68 1.72 -23.43
C ILE A 743 31.66 0.70 -24.56
N PHE A 744 32.59 0.80 -25.50
CA PHE A 744 32.70 -0.10 -26.66
C PHE A 744 34.12 -0.62 -26.90
N GLY A 745 34.21 -1.86 -27.37
CA GLY A 745 35.41 -2.38 -28.01
C GLY A 745 35.60 -1.83 -29.42
N ARG A 746 36.78 -1.30 -29.74
CA ARG A 746 37.08 -0.81 -31.10
C ARG A 746 37.08 -1.92 -32.15
N GLN A 747 37.26 -3.17 -31.72
CA GLN A 747 37.23 -4.35 -32.56
C GLN A 747 35.97 -5.19 -32.34
N ASP A 748 34.90 -4.61 -31.80
CA ASP A 748 33.61 -5.29 -31.76
C ASP A 748 33.08 -5.50 -33.18
N MET A 749 33.05 -6.76 -33.62
CA MET A 749 32.56 -7.20 -34.91
C MET A 749 31.04 -7.49 -34.90
N ILE A 750 30.38 -7.37 -33.76
CA ILE A 750 28.97 -7.73 -33.55
C ILE A 750 28.07 -6.50 -33.70
N CYS A 751 28.31 -5.45 -32.91
CA CYS A 751 27.53 -4.20 -32.99
C CYS A 751 28.30 -3.11 -33.75
N GLY A 752 29.61 -3.03 -33.51
CA GLY A 752 30.50 -2.09 -34.19
C GLY A 752 30.40 -0.65 -33.68
N THR A 753 31.50 0.09 -33.80
CA THR A 753 31.63 1.43 -33.18
C THR A 753 30.70 2.49 -33.77
N GLY A 754 30.20 2.29 -35.00
CA GLY A 754 29.25 3.22 -35.62
C GLY A 754 27.93 3.35 -34.84
N ILE A 755 27.49 2.29 -34.15
CA ILE A 755 26.34 2.34 -33.25
C ILE A 755 26.65 3.27 -32.06
N ALA A 756 27.80 3.07 -31.42
CA ALA A 756 28.22 3.86 -30.27
C ALA A 756 28.34 5.36 -30.60
N GLU A 757 28.93 5.69 -31.75
CA GLU A 757 29.06 7.07 -32.24
C GLU A 757 27.70 7.72 -32.49
N ARG A 758 26.74 6.97 -33.06
CA ARG A 758 25.38 7.46 -33.29
C ARG A 758 24.65 7.70 -31.98
N THR A 759 24.67 6.74 -31.05
CA THR A 759 24.02 6.89 -29.74
C THR A 759 24.59 8.07 -28.97
N ALA A 760 25.92 8.23 -28.96
CA ALA A 760 26.59 9.33 -28.29
C ALA A 760 26.26 10.70 -28.90
N LYS A 761 25.97 10.74 -30.20
CA LYS A 761 25.58 11.97 -30.90
C LYS A 761 24.13 12.37 -30.62
N ASP A 762 23.23 11.41 -30.54
CA ASP A 762 21.79 11.66 -30.50
C ASP A 762 21.23 11.76 -29.07
N ILE A 763 21.94 11.24 -28.05
CA ILE A 763 21.62 11.45 -26.62
C ILE A 763 22.37 12.67 -26.09
N GLN A 764 21.64 13.63 -25.50
CA GLN A 764 22.20 14.92 -25.08
C GLN A 764 23.32 14.81 -24.02
N ASN A 765 23.19 13.88 -23.07
CA ASN A 765 24.09 13.73 -21.92
C ASN A 765 24.92 12.44 -22.00
N ALA A 766 25.45 12.10 -23.18
CA ALA A 766 26.21 10.88 -23.39
C ALA A 766 27.74 11.07 -23.38
N ARG A 767 28.44 10.14 -22.73
CA ARG A 767 29.91 9.99 -22.75
C ARG A 767 30.28 8.66 -23.40
N LEU A 768 31.02 8.73 -24.50
CA LEU A 768 31.55 7.55 -25.21
C LEU A 768 33.01 7.27 -24.85
N ILE A 769 33.29 6.04 -24.44
CA ILE A 769 34.62 5.48 -24.23
C ILE A 769 34.81 4.31 -25.21
N THR A 770 35.93 4.29 -25.93
CA THR A 770 36.31 3.15 -26.77
C THR A 770 37.63 2.55 -26.31
N TYR A 771 37.67 1.23 -26.17
CA TYR A 771 38.88 0.50 -25.83
C TYR A 771 39.53 -0.09 -27.08
N GLY A 772 40.84 0.13 -27.24
CA GLY A 772 41.65 -0.58 -28.22
C GLY A 772 41.96 -2.00 -27.75
N GLU A 773 42.17 -2.92 -28.70
CA GLU A 773 42.45 -4.33 -28.42
C GLU A 773 41.32 -4.96 -27.58
N CYS A 774 40.07 -4.68 -27.98
CA CYS A 774 38.86 -5.08 -27.28
C CYS A 774 37.74 -5.33 -28.30
N GLY A 775 37.12 -6.50 -28.22
CA GLY A 775 35.90 -6.88 -28.92
C GLY A 775 34.65 -6.57 -28.09
N HIS A 776 33.63 -7.40 -28.23
CA HIS A 776 32.26 -7.22 -27.74
C HIS A 776 32.09 -7.29 -26.21
N PHE A 777 33.08 -7.79 -25.47
CA PHE A 777 32.98 -8.03 -24.02
C PHE A 777 34.02 -7.24 -23.22
N PRO A 778 33.86 -5.91 -23.06
CA PRO A 778 34.88 -5.03 -22.47
C PRO A 778 35.21 -5.36 -21.03
N TRP A 779 34.24 -5.79 -20.20
CA TRP A 779 34.51 -6.18 -18.82
C TRP A 779 35.21 -7.54 -18.69
N ILE A 780 35.37 -8.29 -19.79
CA ILE A 780 36.18 -9.52 -19.85
C ILE A 780 37.59 -9.18 -20.36
N GLU A 781 37.72 -8.45 -21.48
CA GLU A 781 39.03 -8.15 -22.09
C GLU A 781 39.78 -7.01 -21.39
N LYS A 782 39.05 -6.02 -20.86
CA LYS A 782 39.55 -4.82 -20.17
C LYS A 782 38.86 -4.64 -18.82
N ARG A 783 38.77 -5.71 -18.02
CA ARG A 783 38.02 -5.79 -16.75
C ARG A 783 38.28 -4.62 -15.79
N GLU A 784 39.52 -4.39 -15.40
CA GLU A 784 39.89 -3.36 -14.42
C GLU A 784 39.46 -1.96 -14.88
N GLN A 785 39.75 -1.64 -16.15
CA GLN A 785 39.39 -0.35 -16.76
C GLN A 785 37.87 -0.18 -16.85
N THR A 786 37.15 -1.20 -17.30
CA THR A 786 35.69 -1.16 -17.45
C THR A 786 35.01 -0.91 -16.10
N ILE A 787 35.42 -1.64 -15.06
CA ILE A 787 34.86 -1.48 -13.71
C ILE A 787 35.18 -0.09 -13.15
N LEU A 788 36.39 0.42 -13.37
CA LEU A 788 36.79 1.75 -12.93
C LEU A 788 35.95 2.84 -13.62
N ASP A 789 35.77 2.77 -14.93
CA ASP A 789 35.02 3.77 -15.69
C ASP A 789 33.53 3.77 -15.31
N ILE A 790 32.94 2.60 -15.08
CA ILE A 790 31.57 2.48 -14.55
C ILE A 790 31.47 3.12 -13.17
N ARG A 791 32.39 2.82 -12.25
CA ARG A 791 32.37 3.39 -10.89
C ARG A 791 32.53 4.90 -10.89
N ASN A 792 33.48 5.43 -11.67
CA ASN A 792 33.72 6.87 -11.77
C ASN A 792 32.46 7.57 -12.26
N PHE A 793 31.83 7.06 -13.32
CA PHE A 793 30.58 7.61 -13.85
C PHE A 793 29.44 7.61 -12.83
N ILE A 794 29.27 6.54 -12.06
CA ILE A 794 28.22 6.46 -11.05
C ILE A 794 28.47 7.43 -9.88
N GLN A 795 29.74 7.72 -9.56
CA GLN A 795 30.13 8.59 -8.44
C GLN A 795 30.18 10.09 -8.78
N GLU A 796 30.15 10.45 -10.07
CA GLU A 796 29.99 11.84 -10.50
C GLU A 796 28.66 12.38 -9.96
N ALA A 797 28.71 13.47 -9.17
CA ALA A 797 27.52 14.08 -8.58
C ALA A 797 26.63 14.73 -9.65
N ASP A 798 25.32 14.51 -9.53
CA ASP A 798 24.26 15.16 -10.34
C ASP A 798 24.34 16.70 -10.26
#